data_AF-A0A6G2Q6A1-F1
#
_entry.id   AF-A0A6G2Q6A1-F1
#
_cell.length_a   1.000
_cell.length_b   1.000
_cell.length_c   1.000
_cell.angle_alpha   90.00
_cell.angle_beta   90.00
_cell.angle_gamma   90.00
#
_symmetry.space_group_name_H-M   'P 1'
#
loop_
_entity.id
_entity.type
_entity.pdbx_description
1 polymer ?
#
loop_
_entity_poly.entity_id
_entity_poly.type
_entity_poly.pdbx_seq_one_letter_code
_entity_poly.pdbx_strand_id
1 'polypeptide(L)'
;RGFRIELGEIESVLAAHPDIAQAAVIVREDRPGDKRIVGYVVPAPGAVPDPQALRADAAKSLPDYMVPSTVMVLDVLPLTPNGKLDRRELPTPEFTASASGRAPRTPHEEILCQVFAEVLGVDGVGIDDNFFELGGDSILAIQVVRRAGQAGLGITPKDLFQLRNVRDLAPVATVVTDAAAEDVDAGIGEVPATPMMRWLFERGGPVGRFHQAMAVHTPAGLTLDDLRAALRSVVAHHDMLRMRVVRSAPDAVPALEVRGRAAVDVDERISRIDVRGLSDDEVHALTRAELDAAARRLDPEAGVVFDVTWCDAGPSARGRLLWVVHHLAVDGVSWRILLADLAAAAQAAASGTAPSLSRRGMSYRTWATRNQELAQEASADLPLWTSALKAEEQSLGSRALDPARDTVSTLRDITLSLPEATTADLLTTVPTAFHATVQDALLAGLTLAVSDWRRRRGLGQGTAVLVDVEGHGRDSLPAPADLSSTVGWFTSLYPMLLDAGEVDWSDVWAGGADLGRSLKWIKEQVREYSEKGSGFGRLRYLRPETEAELAALPAPQIGFNYLGRFDVSSGTGDDWTAVPEFGLVSGGDPGLGAAHAIEVDAVTENRADGARLTVKWTWPNALFTDAEVRDLAETWFRVLGALAAHGQRPDAGGHTPSDLSLVELS
;
A
#
# COMPACT_ATOMS: atom_id res chain seq x y z
N ARG A 1 13.37 -9.82 23.46
CA ARG A 1 12.55 -11.05 23.40
C ARG A 1 11.70 -11.31 24.67
N GLY A 2 11.57 -10.40 25.66
CA GLY A 2 10.58 -10.53 26.75
C GLY A 2 10.80 -11.61 27.83
N PHE A 3 11.83 -12.45 27.73
CA PHE A 3 12.14 -13.50 28.71
C PHE A 3 13.11 -13.03 29.81
N ARG A 4 12.91 -13.52 31.04
CA ARG A 4 13.91 -13.42 32.11
C ARG A 4 14.95 -14.52 31.90
N ILE A 5 16.20 -14.14 31.67
CA ILE A 5 17.31 -15.05 31.36
C ILE A 5 18.43 -14.93 32.40
N GLU A 6 19.10 -16.04 32.68
CA GLU A 6 20.29 -16.07 33.55
C GLU A 6 21.55 -16.17 32.68
N LEU A 7 22.31 -15.08 32.57
CA LEU A 7 23.47 -15.02 31.67
C LEU A 7 24.57 -16.04 32.04
N GLY A 8 24.69 -16.38 33.32
CA GLY A 8 25.64 -17.38 33.79
C GLY A 8 25.39 -18.79 33.28
N GLU A 9 24.14 -19.12 32.90
CA GLU A 9 23.81 -20.39 32.25
C GLU A 9 24.44 -20.46 30.85
N ILE A 10 24.32 -19.36 30.11
CA ILE A 10 24.88 -19.22 28.76
C ILE A 10 26.42 -19.23 28.82
N GLU A 11 27.01 -18.54 29.80
CA GLU A 11 28.46 -18.58 30.07
C GLU A 11 28.95 -20.00 30.34
N SER A 12 28.21 -20.77 31.14
CA SER A 12 28.56 -22.15 31.47
C SER A 12 28.52 -23.07 30.26
N VAL A 13 27.54 -22.89 29.37
CA VAL A 13 27.43 -23.66 28.12
C VAL A 13 28.58 -23.34 27.18
N LEU A 14 28.92 -22.05 27.00
CA LEU A 14 30.05 -21.66 26.15
C LEU A 14 31.40 -22.12 26.73
N ALA A 15 31.58 -22.05 28.05
CA ALA A 15 32.80 -22.49 28.72
C ALA A 15 32.96 -24.02 28.79
N ALA A 16 31.90 -24.79 28.56
CA ALA A 16 31.97 -26.24 28.48
C ALA A 16 32.58 -26.76 27.17
N HIS A 17 32.70 -25.90 26.15
CA HIS A 17 33.32 -26.26 24.88
C HIS A 17 34.85 -26.46 25.05
N PRO A 18 35.44 -27.58 24.57
CA PRO A 18 36.86 -27.90 24.81
C PRO A 18 37.86 -26.82 24.36
N ASP A 19 37.49 -26.05 23.34
CA ASP A 19 38.31 -24.99 22.76
C ASP A 19 38.22 -23.65 23.51
N ILE A 20 37.43 -23.55 24.58
CA ILE A 20 37.20 -22.30 25.33
C ILE A 20 37.78 -22.40 26.75
N ALA A 21 38.62 -21.42 27.12
CA ALA A 21 39.17 -21.28 28.46
C ALA A 21 38.32 -20.41 29.39
N GLN A 22 37.69 -19.36 28.85
CA GLN A 22 36.83 -18.44 29.60
C GLN A 22 35.69 -17.95 28.71
N ALA A 23 34.52 -17.72 29.28
CA ALA A 23 33.38 -17.12 28.61
C ALA A 23 32.74 -16.04 29.49
N ALA A 24 32.27 -14.96 28.87
CA ALA A 24 31.48 -13.92 29.50
C ALA A 24 30.32 -13.55 28.57
N VAL A 25 29.12 -13.40 29.11
CA VAL A 25 27.92 -13.08 28.34
C VAL A 25 27.28 -11.81 28.87
N ILE A 26 26.95 -10.89 27.97
CA ILE A 26 26.26 -9.64 28.32
C ILE A 26 25.05 -9.43 27.42
N VAL A 27 24.08 -8.67 27.94
CA VAL A 27 23.05 -8.06 27.11
C VAL A 27 23.54 -6.67 26.72
N ARG A 28 23.68 -6.43 25.41
CA ARG A 28 23.97 -5.09 24.87
C ARG A 28 22.69 -4.44 24.34
N GLU A 29 22.66 -3.13 24.44
CA GLU A 29 21.64 -2.25 23.87
C GLU A 29 22.38 -1.10 23.18
N ASP A 30 22.99 -1.39 22.02
CA ASP A 30 23.77 -0.39 21.27
C ASP A 30 22.85 0.55 20.45
N ARG A 31 21.57 0.17 20.26
CA ARG A 31 20.47 1.01 19.75
C ARG A 31 19.31 0.97 20.76
N PRO A 32 18.61 2.09 21.03
CA PRO A 32 17.49 2.11 21.97
C PRO A 32 16.42 1.06 21.60
N GLY A 33 16.06 0.18 22.54
CA GLY A 33 15.05 -0.86 22.36
C GLY A 33 15.55 -2.19 21.79
N ASP A 34 16.77 -2.26 21.24
CA ASP A 34 17.34 -3.46 20.61
C ASP A 34 18.31 -4.18 21.55
N LYS A 35 17.76 -5.01 22.45
CA LYS A 35 18.52 -5.79 23.42
C LYS A 35 18.97 -7.13 22.84
N ARG A 36 20.28 -7.33 22.74
CA ARG A 36 20.91 -8.53 22.16
C ARG A 36 21.86 -9.20 23.13
N ILE A 37 21.91 -10.53 23.12
CA ILE A 37 22.85 -11.33 23.92
C ILE A 37 24.14 -11.48 23.13
N VAL A 38 25.28 -11.13 23.71
CA VAL A 38 26.61 -11.28 23.09
C VAL A 38 27.49 -12.14 23.98
N GLY A 39 28.09 -13.18 23.40
CA GLY A 39 29.08 -14.02 24.08
C GLY A 39 30.50 -13.61 23.72
N TYR A 40 31.35 -13.42 24.71
CA TYR A 40 32.78 -13.19 24.55
C TYR A 40 33.54 -14.39 25.10
N VAL A 41 34.42 -14.98 24.29
CA VAL A 41 35.14 -16.20 24.63
C VAL A 41 36.64 -16.02 24.47
N VAL A 42 37.41 -16.65 25.36
CA VAL A 42 38.88 -16.72 25.28
C VAL A 42 39.27 -18.15 24.91
N PRO A 43 40.05 -18.37 23.84
CA PRO A 43 40.47 -19.71 23.42
C PRO A 43 41.27 -20.45 24.50
N ALA A 44 41.14 -21.77 24.54
CA ALA A 44 42.08 -22.64 25.22
C ALA A 44 43.48 -22.58 24.55
N PRO A 45 44.58 -22.83 25.29
CA PRO A 45 45.92 -22.78 24.70
C PRO A 45 46.06 -23.69 23.48
N GLY A 46 46.35 -23.10 22.31
CA GLY A 46 46.51 -23.81 21.04
C GLY A 46 45.22 -24.08 20.26
N ALA A 47 44.06 -23.62 20.75
CA ALA A 47 42.78 -23.71 20.05
C ALA A 47 42.52 -22.48 19.17
N VAL A 48 41.82 -22.69 18.05
CA VAL A 48 41.31 -21.62 17.17
C VAL A 48 39.81 -21.82 17.02
N PRO A 49 39.00 -21.33 17.96
CA PRO A 49 37.57 -21.54 17.93
C PRO A 49 36.90 -20.80 16.78
N ASP A 50 35.98 -21.47 16.08
CA ASP A 50 35.08 -20.85 15.11
C ASP A 50 33.83 -20.28 15.82
N PRO A 51 33.60 -18.96 15.80
CA PRO A 51 32.42 -18.33 16.39
C PRO A 51 31.07 -18.94 15.97
N GLN A 52 30.93 -19.35 14.69
CA GLN A 52 29.69 -19.91 14.19
C GLN A 52 29.46 -21.32 14.71
N ALA A 53 30.51 -22.15 14.74
CA ALA A 53 30.47 -23.49 15.32
C ALA A 53 30.13 -23.45 16.82
N LEU A 54 30.72 -22.53 17.58
CA LEU A 54 30.43 -22.34 19.01
C LEU A 54 28.96 -21.97 19.26
N ARG A 55 28.41 -21.07 18.44
CA ARG A 55 27.01 -20.68 18.53
C ARG A 55 26.09 -21.87 18.21
N ALA A 56 26.40 -22.62 17.17
CA ALA A 56 25.63 -23.81 16.78
C ALA A 56 25.69 -24.91 17.86
N ASP A 57 26.82 -25.05 18.56
CA ASP A 57 26.95 -25.98 19.66
C ASP A 57 26.13 -25.56 20.89
N ALA A 58 26.17 -24.26 21.25
CA ALA A 58 25.36 -23.70 22.32
C ALA A 58 23.85 -23.89 22.07
N ALA A 59 23.40 -23.77 20.81
CA ALA A 59 22.01 -23.98 20.41
C ALA A 59 21.50 -25.42 20.60
N LYS A 60 22.39 -26.41 20.76
CA LYS A 60 21.99 -27.79 21.09
C LYS A 60 21.54 -27.95 22.53
N SER A 61 22.01 -27.04 23.42
CA SER A 61 21.82 -27.13 24.86
C SER A 61 21.00 -25.98 25.44
N LEU A 62 20.81 -24.89 24.67
CA LEU A 62 20.06 -23.70 25.07
C LEU A 62 18.82 -23.50 24.20
N PRO A 63 17.70 -23.00 24.77
CA PRO A 63 16.58 -22.48 23.98
C PRO A 63 17.01 -21.32 23.05
N ASP A 64 16.35 -21.17 21.89
CA ASP A 64 16.74 -20.17 20.87
C ASP A 64 16.84 -18.73 21.41
N TYR A 65 16.02 -18.35 22.38
CA TYR A 65 16.05 -17.02 22.99
C TYR A 65 17.23 -16.79 23.96
N MET A 66 17.96 -17.84 24.36
CA MET A 66 19.17 -17.78 25.18
C MET A 66 20.45 -17.92 24.35
N VAL A 67 20.36 -18.33 23.08
CA VAL A 67 21.52 -18.45 22.20
C VAL A 67 22.06 -17.04 21.89
N PRO A 68 23.36 -16.76 22.11
CA PRO A 68 23.95 -15.47 21.78
C PRO A 68 23.72 -15.08 20.32
N SER A 69 23.38 -13.82 20.08
CA SER A 69 23.22 -13.25 18.74
C SER A 69 24.55 -13.16 17.98
N THR A 70 25.68 -13.19 18.70
CA THR A 70 27.02 -13.37 18.15
C THR A 70 27.97 -13.86 19.24
N VAL A 71 29.05 -14.53 18.84
CA VAL A 71 30.16 -14.93 19.70
C VAL A 71 31.42 -14.24 19.21
N MET A 72 32.15 -13.54 20.08
CA MET A 72 33.41 -12.87 19.75
C MET A 72 34.57 -13.56 20.47
N VAL A 73 35.62 -13.88 19.72
CA VAL A 73 36.85 -14.44 20.28
C VAL A 73 37.77 -13.29 20.69
N LEU A 74 38.22 -13.30 21.94
CA LEU A 74 39.15 -12.32 22.51
C LEU A 74 40.42 -13.02 22.98
N ASP A 75 41.54 -12.31 22.96
CA ASP A 75 42.80 -12.80 23.54
C ASP A 75 42.72 -12.91 25.07
N VAL A 76 41.98 -11.99 25.71
CA VAL A 76 41.75 -11.95 27.16
C VAL A 76 40.46 -11.19 27.48
N LEU A 77 39.76 -11.56 28.55
CA LEU A 77 38.64 -10.75 29.07
C LEU A 77 39.17 -9.51 29.79
N PRO A 78 38.69 -8.29 29.46
CA PRO A 78 39.09 -7.08 30.18
C PRO A 78 38.54 -7.12 31.61
N LEU A 79 39.40 -6.89 32.60
CA LEU A 79 39.04 -6.88 34.02
C LEU A 79 39.35 -5.52 34.64
N THR A 80 38.44 -5.02 35.46
CA THR A 80 38.65 -3.88 36.35
C THR A 80 39.78 -4.17 37.36
N PRO A 81 40.37 -3.15 38.01
CA PRO A 81 41.37 -3.34 39.08
C PRO A 81 40.92 -4.22 40.25
N ASN A 82 39.60 -4.43 40.42
CA ASN A 82 39.00 -5.29 41.42
C ASN A 82 38.75 -6.73 40.94
N GLY A 83 39.25 -7.11 39.76
CA GLY A 83 39.11 -8.46 39.19
C GLY A 83 37.73 -8.81 38.62
N LYS A 84 36.85 -7.82 38.44
CA LYS A 84 35.54 -8.00 37.78
C LYS A 84 35.61 -7.64 36.30
N LEU A 85 34.82 -8.30 35.45
CA LEU A 85 34.69 -7.98 34.02
C LEU A 85 34.40 -6.48 33.79
N ASP A 86 35.26 -5.82 33.02
CA ASP A 86 35.04 -4.46 32.58
C ASP A 86 34.22 -4.44 31.30
N ARG A 87 32.90 -4.27 31.45
CA ARG A 87 31.96 -4.29 30.33
C ARG A 87 32.15 -3.14 29.35
N ARG A 88 32.83 -2.06 29.76
CA ARG A 88 33.02 -0.86 28.92
C ARG A 88 34.16 -1.04 27.93
N GLU A 89 35.11 -1.92 28.22
CA GLU A 89 36.25 -2.24 27.36
C GLU A 89 35.99 -3.42 26.41
N LEU A 90 34.81 -4.06 26.50
CA LEU A 90 34.44 -5.13 25.59
C LEU A 90 34.20 -4.59 24.16
N PRO A 91 34.85 -5.17 23.12
CA PRO A 91 34.66 -4.75 21.74
C PRO A 91 33.19 -4.78 21.33
N THR A 92 32.76 -3.77 20.59
CA THR A 92 31.42 -3.74 20.01
C THR A 92 31.39 -4.64 18.78
N PRO A 93 30.47 -5.62 18.70
CA PRO A 93 30.34 -6.44 17.49
C PRO A 93 29.87 -5.58 16.31
N GLU A 94 30.48 -5.76 15.14
CA GLU A 94 29.91 -5.25 13.90
C GLU A 94 28.72 -6.14 13.53
N PHE A 95 27.53 -5.73 13.96
CA PHE A 95 26.30 -6.37 13.54
C PHE A 95 25.96 -5.87 12.13
N THR A 96 26.35 -6.62 11.10
CA THR A 96 25.54 -6.61 9.88
C THR A 96 24.15 -7.07 10.29
N ALA A 97 23.16 -6.16 10.19
CA ALA A 97 21.78 -6.44 10.57
C ALA A 97 21.32 -7.66 9.76
N SER A 98 21.39 -8.83 10.40
CA SER A 98 21.02 -10.08 9.76
C SER A 98 19.51 -10.08 9.70
N ALA A 99 18.96 -10.20 8.50
CA ALA A 99 17.61 -10.65 8.28
C ALA A 99 17.30 -11.82 9.22
N SER A 100 16.08 -11.89 9.76
CA SER A 100 15.65 -13.03 10.58
C SER A 100 15.70 -14.35 9.80
N GLY A 101 15.55 -14.27 8.47
CA GLY A 101 15.63 -15.41 7.56
C GLY A 101 17.05 -15.79 7.15
N ARG A 102 17.18 -16.98 6.56
CA ARG A 102 18.44 -17.44 5.95
C ARG A 102 18.87 -16.49 4.81
N ALA A 103 20.18 -16.36 4.60
CA ALA A 103 20.73 -15.58 3.49
C ALA A 103 20.35 -16.18 2.11
N PRO A 104 20.29 -15.36 1.04
CA PRO A 104 20.09 -15.86 -0.31
C PRO A 104 21.23 -16.79 -0.75
N ARG A 105 20.89 -17.79 -1.55
CA ARG A 105 21.76 -18.90 -1.99
C ARG A 105 21.91 -18.96 -3.50
N THR A 106 21.06 -18.25 -4.24
CA THR A 106 21.06 -18.20 -5.71
C THR A 106 20.95 -16.76 -6.20
N PRO A 107 21.40 -16.44 -7.43
CA PRO A 107 21.24 -15.09 -7.99
C PRO A 107 19.79 -14.61 -8.04
N HIS A 108 18.83 -15.52 -8.27
CA HIS A 108 17.41 -15.18 -8.24
C HIS A 108 16.95 -14.79 -6.83
N GLU A 109 17.38 -15.55 -5.82
CA GLU A 109 17.10 -15.21 -4.41
C GLU A 109 17.75 -13.88 -4.02
N GLU A 110 18.97 -13.59 -4.47
CA GLU A 110 19.65 -12.30 -4.21
C GLU A 110 18.87 -11.11 -4.78
N ILE A 111 18.44 -11.19 -6.05
CA ILE A 111 17.65 -10.15 -6.70
C ILE A 111 16.31 -9.96 -5.96
N LEU A 112 15.60 -11.04 -5.65
CA LEU A 112 14.30 -10.95 -4.97
C LEU A 112 14.42 -10.43 -3.54
N CYS A 113 15.43 -10.83 -2.78
CA CYS A 113 15.72 -10.29 -1.45
C CYS A 113 16.01 -8.78 -1.51
N GLN A 114 16.81 -8.33 -2.48
CA GLN A 114 17.08 -6.92 -2.70
C GLN A 114 15.80 -6.15 -3.04
N VAL A 115 15.02 -6.65 -4.00
CA VAL A 115 13.76 -6.02 -4.42
C VAL A 115 12.77 -5.93 -3.25
N PHE A 116 12.63 -6.97 -2.43
CA PHE A 116 11.78 -6.93 -1.24
C PHE A 116 12.26 -5.87 -0.25
N ALA A 117 13.55 -5.85 0.06
CA ALA A 117 14.14 -4.90 1.00
C ALA A 117 13.90 -3.45 0.56
N GLU A 118 14.16 -3.14 -0.71
CA GLU A 118 13.96 -1.80 -1.26
C GLU A 118 12.49 -1.38 -1.32
N VAL A 119 11.56 -2.30 -1.60
CA VAL A 119 10.12 -1.99 -1.68
C VAL A 119 9.50 -1.85 -0.29
N LEU A 120 9.93 -2.65 0.68
CA LEU A 120 9.46 -2.58 2.07
C LEU A 120 10.13 -1.45 2.87
N GLY A 121 11.23 -0.89 2.36
CA GLY A 121 12.02 0.13 3.04
C GLY A 121 12.75 -0.40 4.27
N VAL A 122 13.26 -1.64 4.20
CA VAL A 122 13.98 -2.31 5.29
C VAL A 122 15.42 -2.60 4.90
N ASP A 123 16.32 -2.67 5.90
CA ASP A 123 17.78 -2.85 5.67
C ASP A 123 18.12 -4.17 4.93
N GLY A 124 17.29 -5.20 5.05
CA GLY A 124 17.49 -6.48 4.40
C GLY A 124 16.34 -7.46 4.65
N VAL A 125 16.18 -8.41 3.74
CA VAL A 125 15.15 -9.45 3.78
C VAL A 125 15.81 -10.80 3.53
N GLY A 126 15.53 -11.78 4.37
CA GLY A 126 16.00 -13.15 4.26
C GLY A 126 15.03 -14.01 3.44
N ILE A 127 15.49 -15.18 2.98
CA ILE A 127 14.70 -15.96 2.02
C ILE A 127 13.39 -16.53 2.60
N ASP A 128 13.31 -16.68 3.92
CA ASP A 128 12.14 -17.23 4.63
C ASP A 128 11.22 -16.15 5.19
N ASP A 129 11.58 -14.87 5.07
CA ASP A 129 10.77 -13.79 5.63
C ASP A 129 9.50 -13.61 4.78
N ASN A 130 8.35 -13.57 5.43
CA ASN A 130 7.05 -13.39 4.78
C ASN A 130 6.83 -11.91 4.44
N PHE A 131 6.66 -11.62 3.15
CA PHE A 131 6.46 -10.28 2.61
C PHE A 131 5.35 -9.50 3.33
N PHE A 132 4.21 -10.13 3.60
CA PHE A 132 3.04 -9.47 4.19
C PHE A 132 3.18 -9.27 5.71
N GLU A 133 3.94 -10.13 6.38
CA GLU A 133 4.25 -9.96 7.81
C GLU A 133 5.27 -8.84 8.04
N LEU A 134 6.12 -8.57 7.05
CA LEU A 134 7.03 -7.41 7.06
C LEU A 134 6.33 -6.08 6.67
N GLY A 135 5.01 -6.05 6.64
CA GLY A 135 4.23 -4.86 6.27
C GLY A 135 4.06 -4.65 4.78
N GLY A 136 4.29 -5.69 3.97
CA GLY A 136 3.93 -5.73 2.56
C GLY A 136 2.41 -5.70 2.37
N ASP A 137 1.96 -4.99 1.34
CA ASP A 137 0.55 -4.94 0.92
C ASP A 137 0.41 -5.29 -0.58
N SER A 138 -0.82 -5.26 -1.09
CA SER A 138 -1.13 -5.57 -2.49
C SER A 138 -0.52 -4.59 -3.49
N ILE A 139 -0.27 -3.35 -3.09
CA ILE A 139 0.34 -2.33 -3.95
C ILE A 139 1.86 -2.51 -3.98
N LEU A 140 2.48 -2.77 -2.84
CA LEU A 140 3.89 -3.12 -2.75
C LEU A 140 4.18 -4.43 -3.51
N ALA A 141 3.26 -5.39 -3.49
CA ALA A 141 3.35 -6.60 -4.30
C ALA A 141 3.52 -6.31 -5.80
N ILE A 142 2.74 -5.35 -6.33
CA ILE A 142 2.83 -4.92 -7.74
C ILE A 142 4.19 -4.25 -8.01
N GLN A 143 4.71 -3.47 -7.05
CA GLN A 143 6.04 -2.88 -7.18
C GLN A 143 7.15 -3.93 -7.20
N VAL A 144 7.05 -4.97 -6.37
CA VAL A 144 7.98 -6.11 -6.37
C VAL A 144 8.00 -6.77 -7.74
N VAL A 145 6.83 -7.07 -8.32
CA VAL A 145 6.72 -7.67 -9.66
C VAL A 145 7.37 -6.78 -10.72
N ARG A 146 7.10 -5.47 -10.70
CA ARG A 146 7.69 -4.52 -11.65
C ARG A 146 9.21 -4.46 -11.53
N ARG A 147 9.73 -4.27 -10.31
CA ARG A 147 11.19 -4.15 -10.08
C ARG A 147 11.92 -5.45 -10.36
N ALA A 148 11.34 -6.60 -10.00
CA ALA A 148 11.86 -7.91 -10.37
C ALA A 148 11.94 -8.04 -11.91
N GLY A 149 10.89 -7.63 -12.63
CA GLY A 149 10.87 -7.65 -14.09
C GLY A 149 11.95 -6.77 -14.72
N GLN A 150 12.19 -5.57 -14.16
CA GLN A 150 13.28 -4.68 -14.57
C GLN A 150 14.67 -5.27 -14.29
N ALA A 151 14.79 -6.07 -13.23
CA ALA A 151 15.99 -6.83 -12.89
C ALA A 151 16.10 -8.17 -13.67
N GLY A 152 15.19 -8.45 -14.60
CA GLY A 152 15.22 -9.63 -15.47
C GLY A 152 14.47 -10.86 -14.95
N LEU A 153 13.69 -10.74 -13.88
CA LEU A 153 12.89 -11.82 -13.28
C LEU A 153 11.39 -11.58 -13.38
N GLY A 154 10.69 -12.46 -14.10
CA GLY A 154 9.24 -12.43 -14.26
C GLY A 154 8.56 -13.27 -13.20
N ILE A 155 7.82 -12.60 -12.32
CA ILE A 155 6.92 -13.17 -11.31
C ILE A 155 5.56 -12.50 -11.43
N THR A 156 4.49 -13.13 -10.96
CA THR A 156 3.15 -12.52 -10.95
C THR A 156 2.74 -12.08 -9.54
N PRO A 157 1.80 -11.13 -9.38
CA PRO A 157 1.23 -10.81 -8.07
C PRO A 157 0.64 -12.05 -7.39
N LYS A 158 0.02 -12.94 -8.18
CA LYS A 158 -0.54 -14.20 -7.68
C LYS A 158 0.53 -15.09 -7.04
N ASP A 159 1.70 -15.22 -7.68
CA ASP A 159 2.82 -15.99 -7.13
C ASP A 159 3.22 -15.42 -5.77
N LEU A 160 3.36 -14.10 -5.65
CA LEU A 160 3.73 -13.44 -4.39
C LEU A 160 2.70 -13.69 -3.28
N PHE A 161 1.41 -13.60 -3.58
CA PHE A 161 0.34 -13.86 -2.60
C PHE A 161 0.29 -15.33 -2.14
N GLN A 162 0.59 -16.27 -3.04
CA GLN A 162 0.55 -17.69 -2.74
C GLN A 162 1.80 -18.17 -2.00
N LEU A 163 2.99 -17.73 -2.44
CA LEU A 163 4.28 -18.24 -1.99
C LEU A 163 4.90 -17.39 -0.88
N ARG A 164 4.57 -16.08 -0.82
CA ARG A 164 4.81 -15.12 0.27
C ARG A 164 6.26 -14.84 0.68
N ASN A 165 7.22 -15.70 0.38
CA ASN A 165 8.63 -15.56 0.72
C ASN A 165 9.53 -15.84 -0.49
N VAL A 166 10.78 -15.36 -0.45
CA VAL A 166 11.72 -15.43 -1.57
C VAL A 166 12.13 -16.88 -1.89
N ARG A 167 12.29 -17.74 -0.88
CA ARG A 167 12.65 -19.16 -1.06
C ARG A 167 11.64 -19.88 -1.95
N ASP A 168 10.36 -19.62 -1.74
CA ASP A 168 9.28 -20.30 -2.46
C ASP A 168 9.00 -19.61 -3.81
N LEU A 169 9.31 -18.32 -3.94
CA LEU A 169 9.16 -17.54 -5.19
C LEU A 169 10.27 -17.76 -6.22
N ALA A 170 11.53 -17.80 -5.79
CA ALA A 170 12.68 -17.89 -6.69
C ALA A 170 12.61 -19.08 -7.68
N PRO A 171 12.07 -20.27 -7.31
CA PRO A 171 11.91 -21.39 -8.23
C PRO A 171 10.85 -21.18 -9.33
N VAL A 172 9.83 -20.35 -9.10
CA VAL A 172 8.78 -20.07 -10.10
C VAL A 172 9.07 -18.83 -10.96
N ALA A 173 10.07 -18.04 -10.57
CA ALA A 173 10.50 -16.87 -11.32
C ALA A 173 11.05 -17.26 -12.70
N THR A 174 10.55 -16.60 -13.74
CA THR A 174 10.99 -16.81 -15.13
C THR A 174 12.06 -15.79 -15.51
N VAL A 175 13.03 -16.19 -16.35
CA VAL A 175 14.00 -15.22 -16.90
C VAL A 175 13.30 -14.41 -17.98
N VAL A 176 13.23 -13.11 -17.79
CA VAL A 176 12.66 -12.20 -18.78
C VAL A 176 13.69 -12.01 -19.89
N THR A 177 13.38 -12.50 -21.09
CA THR A 177 14.17 -12.21 -22.29
C THR A 177 13.46 -11.14 -23.11
N ASP A 178 14.22 -10.17 -23.65
CA ASP A 178 13.70 -9.10 -24.54
C ASP A 178 12.95 -9.66 -25.77
N ALA A 179 13.19 -10.92 -26.12
CA ALA A 179 12.58 -11.60 -27.26
C ALA A 179 11.08 -11.91 -27.09
N ALA A 180 10.52 -11.82 -25.88
CA ALA A 180 9.09 -12.03 -25.64
C ALA A 180 8.26 -10.74 -25.74
N ALA A 181 8.80 -9.67 -26.34
CA ALA A 181 8.06 -8.44 -26.68
C ALA A 181 7.13 -8.64 -27.89
N GLU A 182 6.37 -9.75 -27.92
CA GLU A 182 5.24 -9.85 -28.83
C GLU A 182 4.18 -8.82 -28.40
N ASP A 183 3.82 -7.98 -29.36
CA ASP A 183 2.82 -6.93 -29.35
C ASP A 183 1.59 -7.29 -28.48
N VAL A 184 1.52 -6.78 -27.24
CA VAL A 184 0.43 -7.06 -26.28
C VAL A 184 -0.85 -6.25 -26.63
N ASP A 185 -1.17 -6.15 -27.92
CA ASP A 185 -2.13 -5.21 -28.53
C ASP A 185 -1.65 -3.74 -28.55
N ALA A 186 -1.94 -3.04 -29.66
CA ALA A 186 -1.61 -1.64 -29.88
C ALA A 186 -2.21 -0.67 -28.85
N GLY A 187 -3.22 -1.11 -28.09
CA GLY A 187 -3.90 -0.34 -27.03
C GLY A 187 -4.79 0.79 -27.55
N ILE A 188 -4.83 1.01 -28.87
CA ILE A 188 -5.57 2.08 -29.56
C ILE A 188 -6.97 1.59 -29.93
N GLY A 189 -7.97 2.46 -29.83
CA GLY A 189 -9.34 2.21 -30.27
C GLY A 189 -10.36 2.33 -29.13
N GLU A 190 -11.57 1.84 -29.40
CA GLU A 190 -12.66 1.83 -28.43
C GLU A 190 -12.34 0.96 -27.22
N VAL A 191 -12.62 1.51 -26.04
CA VAL A 191 -12.52 0.84 -24.74
C VAL A 191 -13.95 0.73 -24.19
N PRO A 192 -14.42 -0.50 -23.91
CA PRO A 192 -15.77 -0.67 -23.37
C PRO A 192 -15.88 -0.04 -21.97
N ALA A 193 -17.11 0.35 -21.60
CA ALA A 193 -17.37 0.91 -20.29
C ALA A 193 -17.02 -0.10 -19.19
N THR A 194 -16.23 0.33 -18.21
CA THR A 194 -15.85 -0.48 -17.06
C THR A 194 -16.83 -0.30 -15.90
N PRO A 195 -16.82 -1.18 -14.88
CA PRO A 195 -17.68 -1.04 -13.71
C PRO A 195 -17.52 0.33 -13.03
N MET A 196 -16.27 0.79 -12.86
CA MET A 196 -15.99 2.08 -12.23
C MET A 196 -16.42 3.28 -13.07
N MET A 197 -16.35 3.17 -14.40
CA MET A 197 -16.94 4.20 -15.27
C MET A 197 -18.44 4.30 -15.02
N ARG A 198 -19.17 3.18 -15.05
CA ARG A 198 -20.62 3.16 -14.78
C ARG A 198 -20.96 3.71 -13.40
N TRP A 199 -20.24 3.28 -12.37
CA TRP A 199 -20.37 3.83 -11.01
C TRP A 199 -20.17 5.35 -10.97
N LEU A 200 -19.15 5.88 -11.64
CA LEU A 200 -18.90 7.33 -11.68
C LEU A 200 -20.07 8.09 -12.33
N PHE A 201 -20.61 7.60 -13.44
CA PHE A 201 -21.71 8.26 -14.13
C PHE A 201 -23.05 8.12 -13.38
N GLU A 202 -23.25 7.05 -12.61
CA GLU A 202 -24.42 6.87 -11.73
C GLU A 202 -24.46 7.89 -10.58
N ARG A 203 -23.31 8.45 -10.15
CA ARG A 203 -23.26 9.53 -9.15
C ARG A 203 -23.95 10.83 -9.62
N GLY A 204 -24.11 11.00 -10.93
CA GLY A 204 -24.73 12.19 -11.52
C GLY A 204 -23.89 13.46 -11.41
N GLY A 205 -24.23 14.45 -12.23
CA GLY A 205 -23.48 15.71 -12.35
C GLY A 205 -22.33 15.66 -13.37
N PRO A 206 -21.62 16.79 -13.55
CA PRO A 206 -20.48 16.88 -14.47
C PRO A 206 -19.27 16.10 -13.94
N VAL A 207 -18.47 15.53 -14.85
CA VAL A 207 -17.26 14.77 -14.51
C VAL A 207 -15.99 15.32 -15.16
N GLY A 208 -16.06 16.42 -15.89
CA GLY A 208 -14.93 16.94 -16.70
C GLY A 208 -13.69 17.30 -15.88
N ARG A 209 -13.86 17.58 -14.59
CA ARG A 209 -12.79 17.89 -13.63
C ARG A 209 -12.55 16.74 -12.64
N PHE A 210 -13.03 15.53 -12.90
CA PHE A 210 -12.75 14.38 -12.04
C PHE A 210 -11.29 13.96 -12.23
N HIS A 211 -10.41 14.35 -11.31
CA HIS A 211 -8.96 14.30 -11.50
C HIS A 211 -8.22 13.75 -10.28
N GLN A 212 -7.00 13.28 -10.55
CA GLN A 212 -5.95 13.12 -9.56
C GLN A 212 -4.79 14.04 -9.92
N ALA A 213 -4.02 14.48 -8.93
CA ALA A 213 -2.87 15.33 -9.12
C ALA A 213 -1.74 15.02 -8.13
N MET A 214 -0.52 15.25 -8.58
CA MET A 214 0.69 15.19 -7.75
C MET A 214 1.61 16.37 -8.08
N ALA A 215 2.27 16.88 -7.05
CA ALA A 215 3.41 17.79 -7.21
C ALA A 215 4.71 17.01 -6.95
N VAL A 216 5.69 17.13 -7.84
CA VAL A 216 7.01 16.50 -7.69
C VAL A 216 8.15 17.52 -7.76
N HIS A 217 9.27 17.23 -7.10
CA HIS A 217 10.47 18.05 -7.23
C HIS A 217 11.09 17.88 -8.61
N THR A 218 11.56 18.97 -9.22
CA THR A 218 12.32 18.91 -10.47
C THR A 218 13.80 19.23 -10.25
N PRO A 219 14.72 18.63 -11.04
CA PRO A 219 16.15 18.94 -10.93
C PRO A 219 16.43 20.41 -11.15
N ALA A 220 17.48 20.91 -10.48
CA ALA A 220 18.05 22.21 -10.80
C ALA A 220 18.60 22.18 -12.25
N GLY A 221 18.33 23.23 -13.02
CA GLY A 221 18.78 23.31 -14.41
C GLY A 221 17.99 22.47 -15.40
N LEU A 222 16.88 21.84 -15.01
CA LEU A 222 15.90 21.30 -15.95
C LEU A 222 15.54 22.37 -16.99
N THR A 223 15.56 22.03 -18.27
CA THR A 223 15.09 22.94 -19.31
C THR A 223 13.66 22.60 -19.75
N LEU A 224 12.97 23.57 -20.35
CA LEU A 224 11.63 23.34 -20.91
C LEU A 224 11.66 22.30 -22.04
N ASP A 225 12.76 22.22 -22.78
CA ASP A 225 12.91 21.27 -23.87
C ASP A 225 13.12 19.84 -23.35
N ASP A 226 13.88 19.67 -22.25
CA ASP A 226 14.00 18.39 -21.55
C ASP A 226 12.63 17.90 -21.04
N LEU A 227 11.87 18.80 -20.39
CA LEU A 227 10.54 18.48 -19.87
C LEU A 227 9.57 18.10 -21.00
N ARG A 228 9.57 18.83 -22.12
CA ARG A 228 8.78 18.50 -23.31
C ARG A 228 9.16 17.14 -23.88
N ALA A 229 10.45 16.88 -24.05
CA ALA A 229 10.94 15.60 -24.56
C ALA A 229 10.50 14.44 -23.65
N ALA A 230 10.68 14.60 -22.34
CA ALA A 230 10.29 13.59 -21.35
C ALA A 230 8.79 13.29 -21.39
N LEU A 231 7.94 14.32 -21.32
CA LEU A 231 6.48 14.16 -21.36
C LEU A 231 5.99 13.56 -22.68
N ARG A 232 6.58 13.93 -23.82
CA ARG A 232 6.25 13.32 -25.12
C ARG A 232 6.56 11.82 -25.12
N SER A 233 7.69 11.40 -24.55
CA SER A 233 8.03 9.98 -24.42
C SER A 233 7.04 9.25 -23.52
N VAL A 234 6.69 9.82 -22.36
CA VAL A 234 5.75 9.20 -21.41
C VAL A 234 4.34 9.12 -22.00
N VAL A 235 3.83 10.17 -22.63
CA VAL A 235 2.49 10.20 -23.25
C VAL A 235 2.40 9.25 -24.45
N ALA A 236 3.46 9.13 -25.24
CA ALA A 236 3.52 8.13 -26.31
C ALA A 236 3.58 6.70 -25.77
N HIS A 237 4.17 6.50 -24.58
CA HIS A 237 4.30 5.21 -23.92
C HIS A 237 3.04 4.76 -23.17
N HIS A 238 2.25 5.68 -22.61
CA HIS A 238 1.08 5.33 -21.79
C HIS A 238 -0.23 5.68 -22.50
N ASP A 239 -0.95 4.65 -22.92
CA ASP A 239 -2.06 4.77 -23.86
C ASP A 239 -3.23 5.59 -23.31
N MET A 240 -3.54 5.44 -22.02
CA MET A 240 -4.64 6.15 -21.37
C MET A 240 -4.42 7.67 -21.26
N LEU A 241 -3.18 8.16 -21.35
CA LEU A 241 -2.91 9.61 -21.45
C LEU A 241 -3.32 10.21 -22.80
N ARG A 242 -3.78 9.39 -23.75
CA ARG A 242 -4.25 9.79 -25.08
C ARG A 242 -5.72 9.47 -25.30
N MET A 243 -6.42 9.05 -24.25
CA MET A 243 -7.84 8.73 -24.32
C MET A 243 -8.71 9.98 -24.52
N ARG A 244 -9.93 9.76 -24.96
CA ARG A 244 -11.04 10.72 -24.86
C ARG A 244 -12.32 10.00 -24.47
N VAL A 245 -13.26 10.74 -23.89
CA VAL A 245 -14.62 10.29 -23.60
C VAL A 245 -15.47 10.45 -24.86
N VAL A 246 -16.22 9.41 -25.22
CA VAL A 246 -17.10 9.40 -26.39
C VAL A 246 -18.53 9.09 -25.95
N ARG A 247 -19.45 10.03 -26.23
CA ARG A 247 -20.88 9.89 -25.96
C ARG A 247 -21.64 9.54 -27.23
N SER A 248 -22.27 8.38 -27.25
CA SER A 248 -23.17 7.97 -28.36
C SER A 248 -24.51 8.69 -28.32
N ALA A 249 -24.96 9.11 -27.12
CA ALA A 249 -26.16 9.92 -26.89
C ALA A 249 -26.00 10.71 -25.57
N PRO A 250 -26.78 11.78 -25.33
CA PRO A 250 -26.67 12.60 -24.12
C PRO A 250 -26.79 11.81 -22.82
N ASP A 251 -27.74 10.86 -22.76
CA ASP A 251 -28.05 10.08 -21.56
C ASP A 251 -27.35 8.71 -21.52
N ALA A 252 -26.55 8.37 -22.53
CA ALA A 252 -25.82 7.11 -22.56
C ALA A 252 -24.59 7.18 -21.64
N VAL A 253 -24.28 6.07 -20.96
CA VAL A 253 -22.96 5.90 -20.33
C VAL A 253 -21.90 6.02 -21.44
N PRO A 254 -20.95 6.95 -21.33
CA PRO A 254 -19.96 7.13 -22.37
C PRO A 254 -18.97 5.97 -22.42
N ALA A 255 -18.47 5.71 -23.63
CA ALA A 255 -17.30 4.87 -23.86
C ALA A 255 -16.02 5.71 -23.80
N LEU A 256 -14.86 5.06 -23.78
CA LEU A 256 -13.58 5.75 -24.02
C LEU A 256 -13.03 5.34 -25.38
N GLU A 257 -12.24 6.22 -25.97
CA GLU A 257 -11.45 5.92 -27.17
C GLU A 257 -10.00 6.32 -26.92
N VAL A 258 -9.09 5.35 -27.02
CA VAL A 258 -7.66 5.62 -27.04
C VAL A 258 -7.26 6.00 -28.47
N ARG A 259 -6.72 7.22 -28.64
CA ARG A 259 -6.32 7.75 -29.95
C ARG A 259 -4.92 7.29 -30.34
N GLY A 260 -4.40 7.73 -31.51
CA GLY A 260 -3.04 7.43 -31.97
C GLY A 260 -1.93 8.14 -31.16
N ARG A 261 -0.66 7.73 -31.34
CA ARG A 261 0.48 8.24 -30.53
C ARG A 261 0.74 9.74 -30.69
N ALA A 262 0.39 10.31 -31.83
CA ALA A 262 0.54 11.75 -32.13
C ALA A 262 -0.74 12.56 -31.90
N ALA A 263 -1.75 12.00 -31.21
CA ALA A 263 -3.06 12.64 -31.06
C ALA A 263 -3.10 13.75 -30.00
N VAL A 264 -2.07 13.88 -29.18
CA VAL A 264 -1.97 14.88 -28.10
C VAL A 264 -0.79 15.79 -28.40
N ASP A 265 -1.06 17.09 -28.48
CA ASP A 265 -0.01 18.11 -28.46
C ASP A 265 0.41 18.35 -27.01
N VAL A 266 1.54 17.76 -26.63
CA VAL A 266 2.08 17.86 -25.27
C VAL A 266 2.51 19.29 -24.94
N ASP A 267 2.95 20.08 -25.92
CA ASP A 267 3.51 21.41 -25.68
C ASP A 267 2.42 22.38 -25.21
N GLU A 268 1.20 22.23 -25.72
CA GLU A 268 0.04 23.02 -25.27
C GLU A 268 -0.43 22.67 -23.85
N ARG A 269 0.05 21.56 -23.28
CA ARG A 269 -0.33 21.11 -21.93
C ARG A 269 0.64 21.57 -20.85
N ILE A 270 1.74 22.25 -21.21
CA ILE A 270 2.78 22.66 -20.28
C ILE A 270 2.71 24.17 -20.07
N SER A 271 2.43 24.57 -18.83
CA SER A 271 2.60 25.94 -18.35
C SER A 271 3.90 26.04 -17.55
N ARG A 272 4.68 27.10 -17.76
CA ARG A 272 5.88 27.40 -16.97
C ARG A 272 5.65 28.68 -16.17
N ILE A 273 5.92 28.61 -14.87
CA ILE A 273 5.86 29.75 -13.96
C ILE A 273 7.25 29.95 -13.36
N ASP A 274 7.77 31.17 -13.48
CA ASP A 274 9.04 31.54 -12.87
C ASP A 274 8.83 31.80 -11.37
N VAL A 275 9.48 31.00 -10.53
CA VAL A 275 9.40 31.10 -9.07
C VAL A 275 10.73 31.50 -8.44
N ARG A 276 11.66 32.04 -9.23
CA ARG A 276 12.97 32.49 -8.73
C ARG A 276 12.79 33.57 -7.68
N GLY A 277 13.41 33.36 -6.52
CA GLY A 277 13.39 34.29 -5.39
C GLY A 277 12.15 34.16 -4.50
N LEU A 278 11.22 33.25 -4.79
CA LEU A 278 10.14 32.90 -3.88
C LEU A 278 10.64 31.93 -2.79
N SER A 279 10.03 32.03 -1.62
CA SER A 279 10.19 31.05 -0.54
C SER A 279 9.45 29.74 -0.87
N ASP A 280 9.83 28.66 -0.19
CA ASP A 280 9.23 27.35 -0.39
C ASP A 280 7.71 27.33 -0.09
N ASP A 281 7.29 28.09 0.93
CA ASP A 281 5.88 28.29 1.30
C ASP A 281 5.09 29.05 0.21
N GLU A 282 5.68 30.08 -0.40
CA GLU A 282 5.06 30.82 -1.51
C GLU A 282 4.92 29.92 -2.73
N VAL A 283 5.94 29.11 -3.05
CA VAL A 283 5.85 28.12 -4.13
C VAL A 283 4.78 27.07 -3.80
N HIS A 284 4.67 26.62 -2.55
CA HIS A 284 3.64 25.69 -2.12
C HIS A 284 2.22 26.26 -2.33
N ALA A 285 1.98 27.47 -1.83
CA ALA A 285 0.70 28.15 -1.99
C ALA A 285 0.34 28.37 -3.46
N LEU A 286 1.30 28.77 -4.29
CA LEU A 286 1.14 28.92 -5.74
C LEU A 286 0.81 27.58 -6.41
N THR A 287 1.56 26.52 -6.10
CA THR A 287 1.32 25.17 -6.64
C THR A 287 -0.11 24.70 -6.33
N ARG A 288 -0.59 24.96 -5.10
CA ARG A 288 -1.99 24.65 -4.72
C ARG A 288 -3.01 25.51 -5.45
N ALA A 289 -2.73 26.78 -5.70
CA ALA A 289 -3.63 27.66 -6.46
C ALA A 289 -3.75 27.21 -7.93
N GLU A 290 -2.64 26.75 -8.53
CA GLU A 290 -2.61 26.27 -9.91
C GLU A 290 -3.34 24.94 -10.11
N LEU A 291 -3.49 24.11 -9.07
CA LEU A 291 -4.24 22.84 -9.14
C LEU A 291 -5.66 23.04 -9.71
N ASP A 292 -6.41 23.99 -9.16
CA ASP A 292 -7.78 24.27 -9.57
C ASP A 292 -7.84 24.90 -10.99
N ALA A 293 -6.83 25.69 -11.36
CA ALA A 293 -6.70 26.22 -12.71
C ALA A 293 -6.40 25.12 -13.74
N ALA A 294 -5.51 24.18 -13.41
CA ALA A 294 -5.17 23.03 -14.24
C ALA A 294 -6.34 22.06 -14.37
N ALA A 295 -7.03 21.75 -13.27
CA ALA A 295 -8.24 20.91 -13.28
C ALA A 295 -9.34 21.49 -14.18
N ARG A 296 -9.51 22.82 -14.21
CA ARG A 296 -10.44 23.51 -15.13
C ARG A 296 -10.10 23.38 -16.61
N ARG A 297 -8.83 23.15 -16.94
CA ARG A 297 -8.37 22.98 -18.33
C ARG A 297 -8.59 21.57 -18.85
N LEU A 298 -8.90 20.61 -17.97
CA LEU A 298 -9.29 19.26 -18.38
C LEU A 298 -10.61 19.31 -19.15
N ASP A 299 -10.65 18.55 -20.23
CA ASP A 299 -11.82 18.31 -21.06
C ASP A 299 -11.65 16.92 -21.69
N PRO A 300 -12.05 15.86 -20.98
CA PRO A 300 -11.85 14.51 -21.46
C PRO A 300 -12.64 14.20 -22.74
N GLU A 301 -13.74 14.92 -23.04
CA GLU A 301 -14.49 14.75 -24.29
C GLU A 301 -13.71 15.33 -25.49
N ALA A 302 -13.05 16.47 -25.30
CA ALA A 302 -12.10 17.02 -26.27
C ALA A 302 -10.76 16.25 -26.30
N GLY A 303 -10.55 15.29 -25.39
CA GLY A 303 -9.31 14.52 -25.27
C GLY A 303 -8.18 15.29 -24.56
N VAL A 304 -8.51 16.30 -23.76
CA VAL A 304 -7.57 16.97 -22.85
C VAL A 304 -7.66 16.25 -21.50
N VAL A 305 -6.78 15.27 -21.30
CA VAL A 305 -6.82 14.37 -20.13
C VAL A 305 -5.74 14.65 -19.10
N PHE A 306 -4.80 15.56 -19.37
CA PHE A 306 -3.83 16.02 -18.40
C PHE A 306 -3.40 17.47 -18.66
N ASP A 307 -2.85 18.09 -17.62
CA ASP A 307 -2.24 19.42 -17.65
C ASP A 307 -1.02 19.43 -16.71
N VAL A 308 0.01 20.20 -17.07
CA VAL A 308 1.28 20.25 -16.36
C VAL A 308 1.65 21.70 -16.09
N THR A 309 1.94 22.03 -14.84
CA THR A 309 2.46 23.34 -14.44
C THR A 309 3.83 23.17 -13.79
N TRP A 310 4.86 23.69 -14.46
CA TRP A 310 6.24 23.69 -13.97
C TRP A 310 6.56 25.02 -13.29
N CYS A 311 6.71 24.98 -11.97
CA CYS A 311 7.27 26.04 -11.14
C CYS A 311 8.80 25.97 -11.21
N ASP A 312 9.38 26.78 -12.08
CA ASP A 312 10.80 26.80 -12.39
C ASP A 312 11.58 27.73 -11.43
N ALA A 313 12.45 27.13 -10.62
CA ALA A 313 13.33 27.84 -9.69
C ALA A 313 14.70 28.21 -10.29
N GLY A 314 14.89 27.97 -11.59
CA GLY A 314 16.08 28.32 -12.34
C GLY A 314 17.20 27.27 -12.27
N PRO A 315 18.43 27.64 -12.68
CA PRO A 315 19.51 26.68 -12.90
C PRO A 315 20.20 26.18 -11.63
N SER A 316 19.96 26.83 -10.49
CA SER A 316 20.71 26.58 -9.24
C SER A 316 19.86 26.06 -8.10
N ALA A 317 18.55 25.99 -8.29
CA ALA A 317 17.59 25.54 -7.28
C ALA A 317 16.61 24.54 -7.91
N ARG A 318 16.10 23.64 -7.07
CA ARG A 318 15.11 22.64 -7.46
C ARG A 318 13.75 23.32 -7.66
N GLY A 319 13.07 22.98 -8.75
CA GLY A 319 11.72 23.45 -9.04
C GLY A 319 10.66 22.47 -8.55
N ARG A 320 9.41 22.71 -8.95
CA ARG A 320 8.28 21.80 -8.72
C ARG A 320 7.45 21.62 -10.00
N LEU A 321 7.01 20.40 -10.25
CA LEU A 321 6.10 20.08 -11.34
C LEU A 321 4.76 19.62 -10.75
N LEU A 322 3.71 20.40 -10.96
CA LEU A 322 2.34 19.97 -10.72
C LEU A 322 1.84 19.23 -11.96
N TRP A 323 1.46 17.97 -11.81
CA TRP A 323 0.83 17.18 -12.86
C TRP A 323 -0.60 16.84 -12.44
N VAL A 324 -1.57 17.26 -13.24
CA VAL A 324 -3.00 16.97 -13.06
C VAL A 324 -3.44 16.05 -14.18
N VAL A 325 -4.06 14.92 -13.85
CA VAL A 325 -4.54 13.93 -14.81
C VAL A 325 -5.99 13.59 -14.49
N HIS A 326 -6.84 13.53 -15.52
CA HIS A 326 -8.21 13.10 -15.39
C HIS A 326 -8.27 11.65 -14.87
N HIS A 327 -9.06 11.40 -13.83
CA HIS A 327 -9.03 10.14 -13.09
C HIS A 327 -9.49 8.93 -13.91
N LEU A 328 -10.30 9.14 -14.96
CA LEU A 328 -10.58 8.09 -15.97
C LEU A 328 -9.32 7.53 -16.67
N ALA A 329 -8.19 8.24 -16.65
CA ALA A 329 -6.94 7.82 -17.28
C ALA A 329 -5.88 7.29 -16.29
N VAL A 330 -6.08 7.46 -14.98
CA VAL A 330 -5.05 7.20 -13.96
C VAL A 330 -5.67 6.68 -12.67
N ASP A 331 -4.96 5.84 -11.93
CA ASP A 331 -5.27 5.47 -10.55
C ASP A 331 -4.06 5.68 -9.62
N GLY A 332 -4.22 5.44 -8.32
CA GLY A 332 -3.15 5.61 -7.34
C GLY A 332 -1.90 4.75 -7.62
N VAL A 333 -2.05 3.61 -8.29
CA VAL A 333 -0.91 2.75 -8.71
C VAL A 333 -0.23 3.33 -9.95
N SER A 334 -1.00 3.87 -10.89
CA SER A 334 -0.52 4.47 -12.14
C SER A 334 0.44 5.62 -11.89
N TRP A 335 0.25 6.41 -10.82
CA TRP A 335 1.18 7.48 -10.46
C TRP A 335 2.62 6.99 -10.24
N ARG A 336 2.81 5.82 -9.62
CA ARG A 336 4.16 5.28 -9.42
C ARG A 336 4.82 4.88 -10.75
N ILE A 337 4.03 4.39 -11.70
CA ILE A 337 4.48 4.07 -13.06
C ILE A 337 4.86 5.36 -13.79
N LEU A 338 3.97 6.35 -13.78
CA LEU A 338 4.15 7.62 -14.47
C LEU A 338 5.36 8.40 -13.95
N LEU A 339 5.54 8.49 -12.63
CA LEU A 339 6.66 9.25 -12.05
C LEU A 339 8.00 8.58 -12.30
N ALA A 340 8.08 7.25 -12.20
CA ALA A 340 9.32 6.51 -12.51
C ALA A 340 9.69 6.65 -13.99
N ASP A 341 8.72 6.54 -14.89
CA ASP A 341 8.95 6.68 -16.33
C ASP A 341 9.25 8.13 -16.72
N LEU A 342 8.66 9.12 -16.04
CA LEU A 342 8.99 10.54 -16.21
C LEU A 342 10.43 10.83 -15.79
N ALA A 343 10.88 10.30 -14.64
CA ALA A 343 12.26 10.46 -14.18
C ALA A 343 13.26 9.88 -15.19
N ALA A 344 13.02 8.64 -15.65
CA ALA A 344 13.85 7.98 -16.66
C ALA A 344 13.86 8.76 -18.00
N ALA A 345 12.70 9.26 -18.42
CA ALA A 345 12.59 10.04 -19.64
C ALA A 345 13.31 11.39 -19.56
N ALA A 346 13.20 12.08 -18.42
CA ALA A 346 13.87 13.35 -18.18
C ALA A 346 15.39 13.20 -18.10
N GLN A 347 15.87 12.14 -17.44
CA GLN A 347 17.30 11.82 -17.41
C GLN A 347 17.84 11.58 -18.82
N ALA A 348 17.12 10.79 -19.63
CA ALA A 348 17.52 10.49 -20.99
C ALA A 348 17.50 11.72 -21.91
N ALA A 349 16.51 12.61 -21.74
CA ALA A 349 16.45 13.88 -22.46
C ALA A 349 17.66 14.76 -22.14
N ALA A 350 17.99 14.93 -20.85
CA ALA A 350 19.14 15.71 -20.41
C ALA A 350 20.48 15.14 -20.90
N SER A 351 20.61 13.82 -21.06
CA SER A 351 21.81 13.17 -21.60
C SER A 351 21.81 12.99 -23.12
N GLY A 352 20.74 13.39 -23.83
CA GLY A 352 20.61 13.20 -25.28
C GLY A 352 20.55 11.72 -25.71
N THR A 353 20.06 10.84 -24.84
CA THR A 353 19.92 9.39 -25.09
C THR A 353 18.46 8.98 -25.25
N ALA A 354 18.21 7.77 -25.75
CA ALA A 354 16.85 7.22 -25.76
C ALA A 354 16.40 6.84 -24.34
N PRO A 355 15.14 7.12 -23.96
CA PRO A 355 14.63 6.74 -22.65
C PRO A 355 14.45 5.23 -22.54
N SER A 356 14.92 4.65 -21.43
CA SER A 356 14.63 3.26 -21.06
C SER A 356 13.40 3.25 -20.15
N LEU A 357 12.22 3.12 -20.75
CA LEU A 357 10.94 3.06 -20.03
C LEU A 357 10.59 1.63 -19.65
N SER A 358 9.69 1.48 -18.69
CA SER A 358 9.18 0.16 -18.29
C SER A 358 8.62 -0.62 -19.48
N ARG A 359 8.74 -1.96 -19.45
CA ARG A 359 8.18 -2.82 -20.49
C ARG A 359 6.65 -2.69 -20.49
N ARG A 360 6.05 -2.57 -21.67
CA ARG A 360 4.58 -2.58 -21.81
C ARG A 360 4.00 -3.94 -21.45
N GLY A 361 3.07 -3.95 -20.51
CA GLY A 361 2.18 -5.07 -20.22
C GLY A 361 0.92 -5.05 -21.10
N MET A 362 -0.13 -5.70 -20.62
CA MET A 362 -1.46 -5.69 -21.23
C MET A 362 -2.04 -4.28 -21.28
N SER A 363 -2.56 -3.86 -22.43
CA SER A 363 -3.21 -2.56 -22.57
C SER A 363 -4.48 -2.46 -21.71
N TYR A 364 -4.81 -1.23 -21.26
CA TYR A 364 -6.07 -0.98 -20.55
C TYR A 364 -7.29 -1.38 -21.39
N ARG A 365 -7.21 -1.19 -22.72
CA ARG A 365 -8.24 -1.60 -23.67
C ARG A 365 -8.47 -3.11 -23.64
N THR A 366 -7.41 -3.91 -23.77
CA THR A 366 -7.49 -5.37 -23.71
C THR A 366 -7.99 -5.83 -22.35
N TRP A 367 -7.54 -5.20 -21.25
CA TRP A 367 -8.07 -5.48 -19.92
C TRP A 367 -9.57 -5.23 -19.83
N ALA A 368 -10.05 -4.07 -20.29
CA ALA A 368 -11.47 -3.71 -20.24
C ALA A 368 -12.33 -4.67 -21.09
N THR A 369 -11.85 -5.07 -22.27
CA THR A 369 -12.51 -6.08 -23.11
C THR A 369 -12.60 -7.43 -22.41
N ARG A 370 -11.49 -7.94 -21.86
CA ARG A 370 -11.49 -9.21 -21.10
C ARG A 370 -12.39 -9.14 -19.88
N ASN A 371 -12.44 -7.99 -19.20
CA ASN A 371 -13.31 -7.79 -18.05
C ASN A 371 -14.80 -7.86 -18.44
N GLN A 372 -15.16 -7.41 -19.64
CA GLN A 372 -16.51 -7.53 -20.19
C GLN A 372 -16.85 -8.96 -20.62
N GLU A 373 -15.88 -9.69 -21.18
CA GLU A 373 -16.02 -11.11 -21.53
C GLU A 373 -16.26 -11.97 -20.28
N LEU A 374 -15.42 -11.80 -19.25
CA LEU A 374 -15.58 -12.49 -17.95
C LEU A 374 -16.91 -12.17 -17.28
N ALA A 375 -17.47 -10.98 -17.48
CA ALA A 375 -18.78 -10.62 -16.94
C ALA A 375 -19.91 -11.50 -17.50
N GLN A 376 -19.71 -12.17 -18.64
CA GLN A 376 -20.67 -13.10 -19.23
C GLN A 376 -20.57 -14.52 -18.67
N GLU A 377 -19.48 -14.87 -17.97
CA GLU A 377 -19.28 -16.17 -17.34
C GLU A 377 -20.08 -16.32 -16.03
N ALA A 378 -20.65 -17.51 -15.80
CA ALA A 378 -21.44 -17.77 -14.60
C ALA A 378 -20.62 -17.52 -13.33
N SER A 379 -21.17 -16.75 -12.38
CA SER A 379 -20.55 -16.48 -11.09
C SER A 379 -21.33 -17.18 -9.98
N ALA A 380 -20.61 -17.87 -9.10
CA ALA A 380 -21.18 -18.48 -7.90
C ALA A 380 -21.41 -17.46 -6.76
N ASP A 381 -20.92 -16.23 -6.90
CA ASP A 381 -20.85 -15.26 -5.80
C ASP A 381 -22.10 -14.35 -5.73
N LEU A 382 -23.01 -14.41 -6.70
CA LEU A 382 -24.24 -13.60 -6.68
C LEU A 382 -25.04 -13.74 -5.36
N PRO A 383 -25.27 -14.95 -4.81
CA PRO A 383 -25.96 -15.09 -3.52
C PRO A 383 -25.24 -14.41 -2.36
N LEU A 384 -23.90 -14.41 -2.35
CA LEU A 384 -23.10 -13.72 -1.33
C LEU A 384 -23.35 -12.21 -1.39
N TRP A 385 -23.19 -11.60 -2.55
CA TRP A 385 -23.40 -10.15 -2.74
C TRP A 385 -24.84 -9.73 -2.43
N THR A 386 -25.82 -10.48 -2.94
CA THR A 386 -27.23 -10.21 -2.69
C THR A 386 -27.57 -10.35 -1.21
N SER A 387 -26.99 -11.31 -0.49
CA SER A 387 -27.19 -11.46 0.96
C SER A 387 -26.59 -10.29 1.74
N ALA A 388 -25.37 -9.87 1.40
CA ALA A 388 -24.69 -8.75 2.04
C ALA A 388 -25.50 -7.44 1.89
N LEU A 389 -25.98 -7.14 0.68
CA LEU A 389 -26.74 -5.92 0.38
C LEU A 389 -28.18 -5.93 0.92
N LYS A 390 -28.78 -7.12 1.13
CA LYS A 390 -30.12 -7.25 1.75
C LYS A 390 -30.10 -7.12 3.26
N ALA A 391 -28.93 -7.14 3.90
CA ALA A 391 -28.82 -6.91 5.33
C ALA A 391 -29.40 -5.54 5.69
N GLU A 392 -30.09 -5.46 6.82
CA GLU A 392 -30.74 -4.22 7.25
C GLU A 392 -29.67 -3.16 7.55
N GLU A 393 -29.48 -2.24 6.61
CA GLU A 393 -28.53 -1.17 6.77
C GLU A 393 -29.12 -0.08 7.68
N GLN A 394 -28.54 0.07 8.87
CA GLN A 394 -28.91 1.14 9.79
C GLN A 394 -28.41 2.48 9.29
N SER A 395 -29.30 3.48 9.27
CA SER A 395 -28.92 4.84 8.88
C SER A 395 -27.84 5.40 9.80
N LEU A 396 -26.77 5.93 9.20
CA LEU A 396 -25.67 6.57 9.92
C LEU A 396 -25.93 8.05 10.16
N GLY A 397 -26.52 8.72 9.16
CA GLY A 397 -26.75 10.16 9.16
C GLY A 397 -28.19 10.54 9.50
N SER A 398 -28.50 11.83 9.34
CA SER A 398 -29.86 12.36 9.52
C SER A 398 -30.86 11.91 8.44
N ARG A 399 -30.36 11.49 7.27
CA ARG A 399 -31.11 10.99 6.12
C ARG A 399 -30.19 10.18 5.20
N ALA A 400 -30.78 9.52 4.20
CA ALA A 400 -30.03 8.93 3.10
C ALA A 400 -29.31 10.01 2.25
N LEU A 401 -28.20 9.60 1.63
CA LEU A 401 -27.47 10.39 0.65
C LEU A 401 -28.36 10.71 -0.56
N ASP A 402 -28.33 11.96 -1.01
CA ASP A 402 -29.03 12.42 -2.21
C ASP A 402 -27.99 13.00 -3.18
N PRO A 403 -27.60 12.28 -4.24
CA PRO A 403 -26.54 12.71 -5.15
C PRO A 403 -26.81 14.05 -5.86
N ALA A 404 -28.06 14.51 -5.92
CA ALA A 404 -28.40 15.82 -6.49
C ALA A 404 -28.19 16.98 -5.51
N ARG A 405 -28.11 16.70 -4.20
CA ARG A 405 -27.96 17.70 -3.13
C ARG A 405 -26.60 17.61 -2.45
N ASP A 406 -26.12 16.40 -2.25
CA ASP A 406 -24.87 16.06 -1.59
C ASP A 406 -23.80 15.90 -2.66
N THR A 407 -23.23 17.03 -3.08
CA THR A 407 -22.23 17.08 -4.14
C THR A 407 -20.84 17.38 -3.58
N VAL A 408 -19.80 17.27 -4.41
CA VAL A 408 -18.41 17.65 -4.08
C VAL A 408 -18.33 19.03 -3.41
N SER A 409 -19.13 20.01 -3.86
CA SER A 409 -19.15 21.36 -3.27
C SER A 409 -19.64 21.42 -1.81
N THR A 410 -20.36 20.41 -1.36
CA THR A 410 -20.94 20.33 0.00
C THR A 410 -20.10 19.50 0.95
N LEU A 411 -19.06 18.83 0.44
CA LEU A 411 -18.20 17.97 1.23
C LEU A 411 -17.39 18.79 2.24
N ARG A 412 -17.22 18.18 3.40
CA ARG A 412 -16.27 18.56 4.45
C ARG A 412 -15.28 17.43 4.61
N ASP A 413 -14.10 17.76 5.10
CA ASP A 413 -13.10 16.76 5.42
C ASP A 413 -12.37 17.08 6.72
N ILE A 414 -11.90 16.02 7.38
CA ILE A 414 -10.91 16.07 8.46
C ILE A 414 -9.83 15.04 8.20
N THR A 415 -8.61 15.37 8.60
CA THR A 415 -7.49 14.45 8.55
C THR A 415 -6.97 14.21 9.96
N LEU A 416 -6.80 12.93 10.30
CA LEU A 416 -6.17 12.49 11.55
C LEU A 416 -4.97 11.60 11.21
N SER A 417 -3.95 11.59 12.05
CA SER A 417 -2.81 10.66 11.92
C SER A 417 -2.54 9.93 13.22
N LEU A 418 -2.24 8.63 13.13
CA LEU A 418 -1.78 7.86 14.29
C LEU A 418 -0.33 8.19 14.61
N PRO A 419 0.07 8.10 15.90
CA PRO A 419 1.49 8.12 16.27
C PRO A 419 2.27 7.03 15.54
N GLU A 420 3.55 7.30 15.32
CA GLU A 420 4.47 6.40 14.61
C GLU A 420 4.54 5.01 15.25
N ALA A 421 4.73 4.92 16.58
CA ALA A 421 4.82 3.63 17.28
C ALA A 421 3.57 2.77 17.08
N THR A 422 2.38 3.37 17.24
CA THR A 422 1.10 2.67 17.01
C THR A 422 0.95 2.27 15.54
N THR A 423 1.38 3.12 14.61
CA THR A 423 1.38 2.80 13.18
C THR A 423 2.28 1.59 12.91
N ALA A 424 3.51 1.58 13.42
CA ALA A 424 4.44 0.48 13.24
C ALA A 424 3.86 -0.86 13.73
N ASP A 425 3.21 -0.87 14.90
CA ASP A 425 2.54 -2.06 15.43
C ASP A 425 1.38 -2.55 14.53
N LEU A 426 0.58 -1.63 13.99
CA LEU A 426 -0.51 -1.98 13.07
C LEU A 426 0.00 -2.50 11.73
N LEU A 427 1.16 -2.02 11.28
CA LEU A 427 1.77 -2.43 10.02
C LEU A 427 2.52 -3.77 10.11
N THR A 428 3.01 -4.13 11.31
CA THR A 428 3.92 -5.27 11.47
C THR A 428 3.45 -6.20 12.59
N THR A 429 3.50 -5.76 13.84
CA THR A 429 3.18 -6.57 15.03
C THR A 429 1.81 -7.26 14.94
N VAL A 430 0.75 -6.53 14.59
CA VAL A 430 -0.61 -7.07 14.51
C VAL A 430 -0.75 -8.06 13.32
N PRO A 431 -0.37 -7.71 12.08
CA PRO A 431 -0.30 -8.66 10.96
C PRO A 431 0.44 -9.95 11.29
N THR A 432 1.64 -9.86 11.89
CA THR A 432 2.44 -11.03 12.27
C THR A 432 1.74 -11.89 13.32
N ALA A 433 1.20 -11.28 14.39
CA ALA A 433 0.58 -12.04 15.48
C ALA A 433 -0.69 -12.80 15.04
N PHE A 434 -1.45 -12.23 14.10
CA PHE A 434 -2.76 -12.73 13.69
C PHE A 434 -2.78 -13.38 12.30
N HIS A 435 -1.62 -13.48 11.64
CA HIS A 435 -1.49 -13.89 10.24
C HIS A 435 -2.46 -13.11 9.33
N ALA A 436 -2.60 -11.82 9.64
CA ALA A 436 -3.56 -10.92 9.01
C ALA A 436 -2.82 -9.96 8.07
N THR A 437 -3.58 -9.22 7.28
CA THR A 437 -3.10 -8.05 6.54
C THR A 437 -3.41 -6.79 7.33
N VAL A 438 -2.75 -5.68 6.99
CA VAL A 438 -3.06 -4.36 7.56
C VAL A 438 -4.54 -4.01 7.33
N GLN A 439 -5.07 -4.31 6.15
CA GLN A 439 -6.47 -4.04 5.81
C GLN A 439 -7.44 -4.79 6.72
N ASP A 440 -7.13 -6.04 7.11
CA ASP A 440 -7.98 -6.79 8.05
C ASP A 440 -8.07 -6.06 9.40
N ALA A 441 -6.95 -5.54 9.90
CA ALA A 441 -6.92 -4.77 11.15
C ALA A 441 -7.68 -3.44 11.04
N LEU A 442 -7.55 -2.74 9.91
CA LEU A 442 -8.25 -1.48 9.66
C LEU A 442 -9.76 -1.67 9.57
N LEU A 443 -10.23 -2.67 8.80
CA LEU A 443 -11.64 -3.02 8.67
C LEU A 443 -12.22 -3.53 9.99
N ALA A 444 -11.45 -4.32 10.75
CA ALA A 444 -11.86 -4.74 12.09
C ALA A 444 -12.05 -3.56 13.04
N GLY A 445 -11.09 -2.64 13.04
CA GLY A 445 -11.19 -1.41 13.80
C GLY A 445 -12.40 -0.56 13.39
N LEU A 446 -12.66 -0.44 12.08
CA LEU A 446 -13.74 0.40 11.56
C LEU A 446 -15.11 -0.17 11.93
N THR A 447 -15.27 -1.49 11.78
CA THR A 447 -16.49 -2.22 12.15
C THR A 447 -16.81 -2.02 13.63
N LEU A 448 -15.83 -2.19 14.52
CA LEU A 448 -15.98 -1.96 15.96
C LEU A 448 -16.31 -0.49 16.28
N ALA A 449 -15.64 0.46 15.62
CA ALA A 449 -15.83 1.89 15.87
C ALA A 449 -17.23 2.36 15.46
N VAL A 450 -17.70 1.96 14.27
CA VAL A 450 -19.06 2.27 13.79
C VAL A 450 -20.11 1.63 14.69
N SER A 451 -19.88 0.40 15.14
CA SER A 451 -20.78 -0.32 16.05
C SER A 451 -20.91 0.37 17.42
N ASP A 452 -19.78 0.76 18.03
CA ASP A 452 -19.81 1.52 19.29
C ASP A 452 -20.47 2.89 19.10
N TRP A 453 -20.16 3.57 18.00
CA TRP A 453 -20.73 4.88 17.68
C TRP A 453 -22.25 4.81 17.53
N ARG A 454 -22.79 3.84 16.78
CA ARG A 454 -24.23 3.58 16.68
C ARG A 454 -24.85 3.29 18.06
N ARG A 455 -24.20 2.45 18.86
CA ARG A 455 -24.65 2.08 20.21
C ARG A 455 -24.75 3.29 21.13
N ARG A 456 -23.70 4.13 21.20
CA ARG A 456 -23.67 5.35 22.03
C ARG A 456 -24.73 6.37 21.61
N ARG A 457 -25.15 6.34 20.35
CA ARG A 457 -26.17 7.23 19.78
C ARG A 457 -27.59 6.65 19.78
N GLY A 458 -27.77 5.41 20.24
CA GLY A 458 -29.07 4.74 20.23
C GLY A 458 -29.59 4.38 18.83
N LEU A 459 -28.70 4.24 17.85
CA LEU A 459 -29.02 3.91 16.45
C LEU A 459 -29.11 2.40 16.19
N GLY A 460 -28.66 1.57 17.14
CA GLY A 460 -28.68 0.12 17.06
C GLY A 460 -27.79 -0.53 18.13
N GLN A 461 -27.93 -1.84 18.31
CA GLN A 461 -27.05 -2.64 19.19
C GLN A 461 -26.25 -3.70 18.43
N GLY A 462 -26.53 -3.90 17.13
CA GLY A 462 -25.82 -4.85 16.28
C GLY A 462 -24.44 -4.33 15.88
N THR A 463 -23.56 -5.27 15.57
CA THR A 463 -22.17 -5.04 15.16
C THR A 463 -21.93 -5.16 13.66
N ALA A 464 -22.97 -5.50 12.90
CA ALA A 464 -22.92 -5.61 11.45
C ALA A 464 -22.82 -4.22 10.79
N VAL A 465 -21.81 -4.06 9.93
CA VAL A 465 -21.53 -2.85 9.18
C VAL A 465 -21.34 -3.23 7.72
N LEU A 466 -22.17 -2.62 6.86
CA LEU A 466 -22.02 -2.72 5.42
C LEU A 466 -21.07 -1.61 4.95
N VAL A 467 -19.99 -1.97 4.30
CA VAL A 467 -18.93 -1.06 3.83
C VAL A 467 -18.58 -1.36 2.38
N ASP A 468 -18.51 -0.34 1.54
CA ASP A 468 -17.92 -0.45 0.21
C ASP A 468 -16.39 -0.37 0.35
N VAL A 469 -15.69 -1.40 -0.10
CA VAL A 469 -14.24 -1.48 -0.02
C VAL A 469 -13.64 -1.25 -1.42
N GLU A 470 -12.68 -0.34 -1.48
CA GLU A 470 -11.90 -0.08 -2.69
C GLU A 470 -10.70 -1.03 -2.78
N GLY A 471 -10.54 -1.65 -3.95
CA GLY A 471 -9.36 -2.43 -4.32
C GLY A 471 -8.66 -1.86 -5.55
N HIS A 472 -7.40 -2.21 -5.75
CA HIS A 472 -6.63 -1.73 -6.91
C HIS A 472 -7.08 -2.37 -8.26
N GLY A 473 -7.80 -3.50 -8.22
CA GLY A 473 -8.38 -4.21 -9.38
C GLY A 473 -7.41 -4.75 -10.44
N ARG A 474 -6.11 -4.71 -10.19
CA ARG A 474 -5.04 -5.25 -11.08
C ARG A 474 -4.83 -6.77 -10.96
N ASP A 475 -5.52 -7.42 -10.03
CA ASP A 475 -5.61 -8.87 -9.86
C ASP A 475 -6.95 -9.44 -10.37
N SER A 476 -7.75 -8.62 -11.06
CA SER A 476 -9.09 -8.98 -11.54
C SER A 476 -9.11 -10.01 -12.66
N LEU A 477 -8.01 -10.23 -13.40
CA LEU A 477 -7.96 -11.16 -14.51
C LEU A 477 -7.16 -12.44 -14.18
N PRO A 478 -7.62 -13.62 -14.62
CA PRO A 478 -6.80 -14.83 -14.59
C PRO A 478 -5.50 -14.67 -15.41
N ALA A 479 -4.44 -15.34 -14.96
CA ALA A 479 -3.16 -15.34 -15.68
C ALA A 479 -3.27 -16.02 -17.06
N PRO A 480 -2.51 -15.56 -18.08
CA PRO A 480 -1.54 -14.46 -18.04
C PRO A 480 -2.20 -13.09 -18.26
N ALA A 481 -2.05 -12.20 -17.28
CA ALA A 481 -2.41 -10.79 -17.34
C ALA A 481 -1.38 -9.95 -16.58
N ASP A 482 -0.45 -9.32 -17.30
CA ASP A 482 0.52 -8.40 -16.70
C ASP A 482 0.00 -6.96 -16.82
N LEU A 483 -0.43 -6.40 -15.69
CA LEU A 483 -0.87 -5.01 -15.55
C LEU A 483 0.12 -4.19 -14.71
N SER A 484 1.32 -4.70 -14.43
CA SER A 484 2.26 -4.08 -13.48
C SER A 484 2.83 -2.74 -13.97
N SER A 485 2.81 -2.50 -15.28
CA SER A 485 3.29 -1.27 -15.93
C SER A 485 2.21 -0.49 -16.68
N THR A 486 0.95 -0.94 -16.64
CA THR A 486 -0.13 -0.31 -17.41
C THR A 486 -0.75 0.85 -16.64
N VAL A 487 -0.83 2.02 -17.27
CA VAL A 487 -1.54 3.19 -16.74
C VAL A 487 -3.02 3.15 -17.15
N GLY A 488 -3.90 3.41 -16.19
CA GLY A 488 -5.37 3.40 -16.37
C GLY A 488 -6.10 3.37 -15.03
N TRP A 489 -7.44 3.42 -15.05
CA TRP A 489 -8.26 3.35 -13.85
C TRP A 489 -8.78 1.93 -13.59
N PHE A 490 -8.01 1.12 -12.86
CA PHE A 490 -8.30 -0.30 -12.66
C PHE A 490 -9.12 -0.60 -11.41
N THR A 491 -9.40 0.40 -10.57
CA THR A 491 -10.08 0.27 -9.28
C THR A 491 -11.24 -0.72 -9.32
N SER A 492 -11.37 -1.54 -8.28
CA SER A 492 -12.58 -2.30 -7.97
C SER A 492 -13.26 -1.68 -6.75
N LEU A 493 -14.59 -1.70 -6.72
CA LEU A 493 -15.41 -1.27 -5.58
C LEU A 493 -16.46 -2.34 -5.32
N TYR A 494 -16.58 -2.79 -4.07
CA TYR A 494 -17.46 -3.90 -3.72
C TYR A 494 -17.94 -3.83 -2.26
N PRO A 495 -19.19 -4.26 -2.00
CA PRO A 495 -19.77 -4.20 -0.67
C PRO A 495 -19.31 -5.39 0.18
N MET A 496 -18.94 -5.14 1.43
CA MET A 496 -18.65 -6.15 2.43
C MET A 496 -19.55 -5.91 3.65
N LEU A 497 -20.35 -6.91 3.99
CA LEU A 497 -21.00 -6.96 5.29
C LEU A 497 -20.03 -7.58 6.29
N LEU A 498 -19.60 -6.79 7.27
CA LEU A 498 -18.69 -7.22 8.32
C LEU A 498 -19.37 -7.13 9.67
N ASP A 499 -19.31 -8.21 10.44
CA ASP A 499 -19.85 -8.27 11.79
C ASP A 499 -18.72 -8.55 12.79
N ALA A 500 -18.60 -7.75 13.86
CA ALA A 500 -17.61 -7.96 14.91
C ALA A 500 -17.96 -9.12 15.88
N GLY A 501 -19.16 -9.70 15.77
CA GLY A 501 -19.71 -10.71 16.67
C GLY A 501 -20.15 -10.12 18.01
N GLU A 502 -20.45 -11.00 18.98
CA GLU A 502 -20.70 -10.57 20.35
C GLU A 502 -19.44 -9.98 20.97
N VAL A 503 -19.54 -8.78 21.53
CA VAL A 503 -18.41 -8.04 22.11
C VAL A 503 -18.76 -7.46 23.48
N ASP A 504 -17.88 -7.68 24.46
CA ASP A 504 -17.85 -6.86 25.67
C ASP A 504 -17.03 -5.59 25.39
N TRP A 505 -17.73 -4.47 25.28
CA TRP A 505 -17.10 -3.17 25.04
C TRP A 505 -16.06 -2.79 26.09
N SER A 506 -16.24 -3.20 27.35
CA SER A 506 -15.26 -2.91 28.39
C SER A 506 -13.94 -3.67 28.16
N ASP A 507 -14.02 -4.90 27.66
CA ASP A 507 -12.87 -5.72 27.28
C ASP A 507 -12.21 -5.19 26.01
N VAL A 508 -12.99 -4.78 25.00
CA VAL A 508 -12.50 -4.15 23.77
C VAL A 508 -11.65 -2.91 24.09
N TRP A 509 -12.15 -2.00 24.93
CA TRP A 509 -11.41 -0.79 25.30
C TRP A 509 -10.21 -1.05 26.20
N ALA A 510 -10.18 -2.18 26.90
CA ALA A 510 -9.02 -2.63 27.68
C ALA A 510 -7.96 -3.36 26.83
N GLY A 511 -8.18 -3.54 25.52
CA GLY A 511 -7.30 -4.34 24.67
C GLY A 511 -7.32 -5.82 25.05
N GLY A 512 -8.49 -6.32 25.45
CA GLY A 512 -8.71 -7.68 25.93
C GLY A 512 -8.90 -8.72 24.83
N ALA A 513 -9.36 -9.90 25.21
CA ALA A 513 -9.45 -11.06 24.33
C ALA A 513 -10.54 -10.91 23.25
N ASP A 514 -11.62 -10.18 23.55
CA ASP A 514 -12.71 -9.93 22.60
C ASP A 514 -12.23 -9.13 21.40
N LEU A 515 -11.29 -8.21 21.59
CA LEU A 515 -10.69 -7.44 20.50
C LEU A 515 -9.93 -8.34 19.51
N GLY A 516 -9.10 -9.25 20.03
CA GLY A 516 -8.40 -10.25 19.22
C GLY A 516 -9.34 -11.27 18.57
N ARG A 517 -10.45 -11.62 19.24
CA ARG A 517 -11.51 -12.48 18.67
C ARG A 517 -12.19 -11.80 17.49
N SER A 518 -12.61 -10.55 17.63
CA SER A 518 -13.26 -9.78 16.56
C SER A 518 -12.33 -9.58 15.36
N LEU A 519 -11.04 -9.31 15.57
CA LEU A 519 -10.06 -9.25 14.47
C LEU A 519 -10.01 -10.56 13.68
N LYS A 520 -9.87 -11.70 14.36
CA LYS A 520 -9.86 -13.02 13.72
C LYS A 520 -11.16 -13.32 12.99
N TRP A 521 -12.28 -12.96 13.59
CA TRP A 521 -13.61 -13.16 13.01
C TRP A 521 -13.84 -12.31 11.75
N ILE A 522 -13.41 -11.05 11.77
CA ILE A 522 -13.51 -10.15 10.61
C ILE A 522 -12.54 -10.58 9.52
N LYS A 523 -11.32 -11.01 9.87
CA LYS A 523 -10.37 -11.59 8.93
C LYS A 523 -10.99 -12.74 8.13
N GLU A 524 -11.66 -13.69 8.79
CA GLU A 524 -12.31 -14.81 8.09
C GLU A 524 -13.43 -14.33 7.17
N GLN A 525 -14.28 -13.40 7.62
CA GLN A 525 -15.31 -12.79 6.76
C GLN A 525 -14.70 -12.09 5.54
N VAL A 526 -13.58 -11.36 5.71
CA VAL A 526 -12.88 -10.73 4.57
C VAL A 526 -12.41 -11.77 3.57
N ARG A 527 -12.02 -12.97 4.01
CA ARG A 527 -11.58 -14.07 3.12
C ARG A 527 -12.72 -14.78 2.40
N GLU A 528 -13.97 -14.65 2.85
CA GLU A 528 -15.14 -15.17 2.12
C GLU A 528 -15.36 -14.45 0.79
N TYR A 529 -14.95 -13.18 0.70
CA TYR A 529 -15.04 -12.39 -0.52
C TYR A 529 -13.87 -12.71 -1.45
N SER A 530 -14.15 -13.57 -2.43
CA SER A 530 -13.22 -13.98 -3.49
C SER A 530 -12.71 -12.79 -4.32
N GLU A 531 -11.52 -12.94 -4.90
CA GLU A 531 -10.93 -12.03 -5.89
C GLU A 531 -10.92 -10.53 -5.51
N LYS A 532 -10.92 -10.19 -4.21
CA LYS A 532 -11.06 -8.81 -3.73
C LYS A 532 -12.19 -8.06 -4.44
N GLY A 533 -13.32 -8.77 -4.61
CA GLY A 533 -14.57 -8.22 -5.13
C GLY A 533 -14.58 -7.78 -6.60
N SER A 534 -13.60 -8.17 -7.43
CA SER A 534 -13.66 -7.89 -8.87
C SER A 534 -14.90 -8.48 -9.55
N GLY A 535 -15.47 -9.56 -8.99
CA GLY A 535 -16.72 -10.15 -9.44
C GLY A 535 -17.95 -9.26 -9.24
N PHE A 536 -18.03 -8.47 -8.16
CA PHE A 536 -19.21 -7.67 -7.86
C PHE A 536 -19.46 -6.63 -8.95
N GLY A 537 -18.43 -5.86 -9.34
CA GLY A 537 -18.57 -4.83 -10.37
C GLY A 537 -19.04 -5.39 -11.72
N ARG A 538 -18.62 -6.62 -12.08
CA ARG A 538 -19.11 -7.30 -13.28
C ARG A 538 -20.60 -7.62 -13.18
N LEU A 539 -21.03 -8.21 -12.06
CA LEU A 539 -22.43 -8.56 -11.82
C LEU A 539 -23.34 -7.33 -11.74
N ARG A 540 -22.90 -6.26 -11.07
CA ARG A 540 -23.68 -5.04 -10.86
C ARG A 540 -23.76 -4.15 -12.11
N TYR A 541 -22.70 -4.08 -12.92
CA TYR A 541 -22.59 -3.06 -13.97
C TYR A 541 -22.42 -3.61 -15.39
N LEU A 542 -21.93 -4.83 -15.58
CA LEU A 542 -21.61 -5.38 -16.91
C LEU A 542 -22.49 -6.56 -17.33
N ARG A 543 -23.29 -7.10 -16.40
CA ARG A 543 -24.17 -8.25 -16.62
C ARG A 543 -25.64 -7.83 -16.61
N PRO A 544 -26.31 -7.80 -17.78
CA PRO A 544 -27.71 -7.37 -17.88
C PRO A 544 -28.68 -8.20 -17.03
N GLU A 545 -28.41 -9.50 -16.80
CA GLU A 545 -29.31 -10.37 -16.03
C GLU A 545 -29.37 -10.02 -14.54
N THR A 546 -28.30 -9.44 -13.98
CA THR A 546 -28.16 -9.16 -12.54
C THR A 546 -28.13 -7.66 -12.22
N GLU A 547 -27.88 -6.81 -13.22
CA GLU A 547 -27.79 -5.35 -13.08
C GLU A 547 -29.02 -4.77 -12.37
N ALA A 548 -30.23 -5.10 -12.85
CA ALA A 548 -31.47 -4.56 -12.28
C ALA A 548 -31.75 -5.04 -10.84
N GLU A 549 -31.42 -6.30 -10.52
CA GLU A 549 -31.60 -6.84 -9.17
C GLU A 549 -30.66 -6.13 -8.19
N LEU A 550 -29.36 -6.07 -8.51
CA LEU A 550 -28.35 -5.48 -7.63
C LEU A 550 -28.48 -3.96 -7.52
N ALA A 551 -28.92 -3.27 -8.58
CA ALA A 551 -29.18 -1.83 -8.56
C ALA A 551 -30.38 -1.44 -7.68
N ALA A 552 -31.32 -2.36 -7.44
CA ALA A 552 -32.48 -2.12 -6.59
C ALA A 552 -32.21 -2.33 -5.09
N LEU A 553 -31.05 -2.89 -4.73
CA LEU A 553 -30.67 -3.13 -3.34
C LEU A 553 -30.05 -1.85 -2.72
N PRO A 554 -30.07 -1.73 -1.37
CA PRO A 554 -29.37 -0.66 -0.66
C PRO A 554 -27.89 -0.56 -1.06
N ALA A 555 -27.36 0.66 -1.10
CA ALA A 555 -25.95 0.92 -1.33
C ALA A 555 -25.25 1.25 0.00
N PRO A 556 -24.02 0.75 0.25
CA PRO A 556 -23.31 1.02 1.50
C PRO A 556 -23.13 2.52 1.75
N GLN A 557 -23.36 2.96 2.98
CA GLN A 557 -23.17 4.36 3.37
C GLN A 557 -21.71 4.75 3.60
N ILE A 558 -20.81 3.78 3.83
CA ILE A 558 -19.39 4.01 4.10
C ILE A 558 -18.56 3.47 2.93
N GLY A 559 -17.73 4.32 2.34
CA GLY A 559 -16.64 3.93 1.44
C GLY A 559 -15.33 3.84 2.22
N PHE A 560 -14.56 2.77 2.04
CA PHE A 560 -13.28 2.56 2.68
C PHE A 560 -12.20 2.24 1.65
N ASN A 561 -11.13 3.03 1.66
CA ASN A 561 -9.98 2.83 0.81
C ASN A 561 -8.70 2.80 1.65
N TYR A 562 -7.85 1.80 1.43
CA TYR A 562 -6.50 1.76 1.99
C TYR A 562 -5.47 1.78 0.86
N LEU A 563 -4.80 2.92 0.67
CA LEU A 563 -3.83 3.15 -0.40
C LEU A 563 -2.46 2.50 -0.16
N GLY A 564 -2.33 1.72 0.92
CA GLY A 564 -1.09 1.05 1.28
C GLY A 564 -0.03 2.02 1.79
N ARG A 565 1.23 1.56 1.73
CA ARG A 565 2.40 2.44 1.93
C ARG A 565 2.61 3.28 0.68
N PHE A 566 2.21 4.54 0.77
CA PHE A 566 2.45 5.53 -0.27
C PHE A 566 3.77 6.22 0.00
N ASP A 567 4.85 5.48 -0.26
CA ASP A 567 6.19 6.04 -0.31
C ASP A 567 6.28 6.96 -1.52
N VAL A 568 6.50 8.25 -1.25
CA VAL A 568 6.90 9.18 -2.31
C VAL A 568 8.26 9.81 -2.11
N SER A 569 9.00 9.39 -1.09
CA SER A 569 10.46 9.34 -1.03
C SER A 569 10.92 8.92 0.37
N SER A 570 11.93 8.05 0.43
CA SER A 570 12.74 7.82 1.63
C SER A 570 14.01 8.70 1.63
N GLY A 571 14.04 9.79 0.85
CA GLY A 571 15.18 10.69 0.73
C GLY A 571 14.73 12.14 0.56
N THR A 572 14.94 12.96 1.57
CA THR A 572 14.93 14.41 1.43
C THR A 572 16.04 14.82 0.47
N GLY A 573 15.76 14.92 -0.83
CA GLY A 573 16.78 15.34 -1.82
C GLY A 573 16.62 14.84 -3.25
N ASP A 574 15.83 13.80 -3.51
CA ASP A 574 15.83 13.15 -4.83
C ASP A 574 14.83 13.80 -5.80
N ASP A 575 15.25 14.06 -7.03
CA ASP A 575 14.39 14.64 -8.07
C ASP A 575 13.31 13.66 -8.55
N TRP A 576 12.20 14.19 -9.08
CA TRP A 576 11.01 13.45 -9.54
C TRP A 576 10.25 12.69 -8.45
N THR A 577 10.58 12.91 -7.20
CA THR A 577 9.84 12.44 -6.03
C THR A 577 8.75 13.43 -5.65
N ALA A 578 7.65 12.97 -5.03
CA ALA A 578 6.57 13.89 -4.68
C ALA A 578 6.92 14.78 -3.51
N VAL A 579 6.38 15.99 -3.59
CA VAL A 579 6.44 17.00 -2.56
C VAL A 579 5.60 16.50 -1.38
N PRO A 580 6.20 16.18 -0.21
CA PRO A 580 5.49 15.55 0.90
C PRO A 580 4.28 16.36 1.38
N GLU A 581 4.36 17.69 1.31
CA GLU A 581 3.29 18.60 1.74
C GLU A 581 2.09 18.62 0.78
N PHE A 582 2.25 18.07 -0.44
CA PHE A 582 1.19 18.04 -1.46
C PHE A 582 0.46 16.70 -1.52
N GLY A 583 1.21 15.59 -1.48
CA GLY A 583 0.65 14.22 -1.55
C GLY A 583 -0.04 13.89 -2.88
N LEU A 584 -0.79 12.78 -2.90
CA LEU A 584 -1.74 12.46 -3.98
C LEU A 584 -3.07 13.15 -3.68
N VAL A 585 -3.50 14.05 -4.57
CA VAL A 585 -4.73 14.82 -4.41
C VAL A 585 -5.76 14.35 -5.41
N SER A 586 -6.97 14.04 -4.93
CA SER A 586 -8.13 13.76 -5.77
C SER A 586 -9.12 14.92 -5.72
N GLY A 587 -9.77 15.22 -6.84
CA GLY A 587 -10.76 16.28 -6.96
C GLY A 587 -11.81 15.99 -8.01
N GLY A 588 -12.87 16.79 -8.02
CA GLY A 588 -14.00 16.62 -8.94
C GLY A 588 -14.73 17.92 -9.19
N ASP A 589 -15.66 17.89 -10.15
CA ASP A 589 -16.53 19.04 -10.37
C ASP A 589 -17.38 19.34 -9.14
N PRO A 590 -17.62 20.62 -8.80
CA PRO A 590 -18.43 20.99 -7.64
C PRO A 590 -19.85 20.39 -7.63
N GLY A 591 -20.42 20.11 -8.80
CA GLY A 591 -21.75 19.52 -8.98
C GLY A 591 -21.79 17.99 -9.08
N LEU A 592 -20.64 17.30 -9.04
CA LEU A 592 -20.59 15.84 -9.03
C LEU A 592 -21.16 15.31 -7.71
N GLY A 593 -22.06 14.33 -7.75
CA GLY A 593 -22.63 13.72 -6.54
C GLY A 593 -21.54 13.07 -5.66
N ALA A 594 -21.68 13.14 -4.34
CA ALA A 594 -20.80 12.44 -3.40
C ALA A 594 -20.88 10.93 -3.60
N ALA A 595 -19.77 10.23 -3.37
CA ALA A 595 -19.68 8.78 -3.56
C ALA A 595 -20.40 8.02 -2.44
N HIS A 596 -20.16 8.41 -1.20
CA HIS A 596 -20.70 7.78 0.00
C HIS A 596 -21.14 8.84 1.02
N ALA A 597 -21.86 8.41 2.06
CA ALA A 597 -22.23 9.29 3.16
C ALA A 597 -20.99 9.64 4.01
N ILE A 598 -20.07 8.68 4.16
CA ILE A 598 -18.75 8.86 4.75
C ILE A 598 -17.73 8.13 3.88
N GLU A 599 -16.70 8.82 3.42
CA GLU A 599 -15.52 8.21 2.79
C GLU A 599 -14.36 8.19 3.79
N VAL A 600 -13.67 7.06 3.88
CA VAL A 600 -12.52 6.84 4.77
C VAL A 600 -11.32 6.44 3.90
N ASP A 601 -10.46 7.40 3.60
CA ASP A 601 -9.23 7.20 2.82
C ASP A 601 -8.03 7.11 3.76
N ALA A 602 -7.50 5.90 3.91
CA ALA A 602 -6.33 5.62 4.75
C ALA A 602 -5.07 5.44 3.90
N VAL A 603 -3.98 6.10 4.30
CA VAL A 603 -2.67 5.99 3.65
C VAL A 603 -1.57 5.92 4.70
N THR A 604 -0.56 5.08 4.46
CA THR A 604 0.64 5.06 5.28
C THR A 604 1.72 5.90 4.61
N GLU A 605 2.13 6.97 5.27
CA GLU A 605 3.18 7.89 4.82
C GLU A 605 4.46 7.58 5.59
N ASN A 606 5.57 7.31 4.90
CA ASN A 606 6.88 7.26 5.55
C ASN A 606 7.38 8.69 5.75
N ARG A 607 7.75 9.03 6.98
CA ARG A 607 8.34 10.32 7.33
C ARG A 607 9.74 10.11 7.91
N ALA A 608 10.50 11.19 8.06
CA ALA A 608 11.86 11.14 8.60
C ALA A 608 11.92 10.55 10.02
N ASP A 609 10.84 10.72 10.79
CA ASP A 609 10.69 10.14 12.12
C ASP A 609 10.09 8.74 12.12
N GLY A 610 9.49 8.27 11.02
CA GLY A 610 8.95 6.92 10.84
C GLY A 610 7.62 6.89 10.10
N ALA A 611 7.04 5.70 9.94
CA ALA A 611 5.77 5.54 9.23
C ALA A 611 4.58 6.07 10.05
N ARG A 612 3.67 6.81 9.41
CA ARG A 612 2.42 7.29 10.03
C ARG A 612 1.21 6.93 9.17
N LEU A 613 0.20 6.31 9.79
CA LEU A 613 -1.10 6.11 9.16
C LEU A 613 -1.86 7.44 9.23
N THR A 614 -2.09 8.06 8.09
CA THR A 614 -2.88 9.27 7.92
C THR A 614 -4.21 8.89 7.27
N VAL A 615 -5.31 9.38 7.84
CA VAL A 615 -6.65 9.09 7.34
C VAL A 615 -7.41 10.37 7.09
N LYS A 616 -7.91 10.53 5.87
CA LYS A 616 -8.89 11.55 5.52
C LYS A 616 -10.30 10.98 5.61
N TRP A 617 -11.15 11.68 6.35
CA TRP A 617 -12.58 11.42 6.43
C TRP A 617 -13.30 12.50 5.64
N THR A 618 -14.15 12.12 4.70
CA THR A 618 -14.91 13.06 3.86
C THR A 618 -16.41 12.77 3.98
N TRP A 619 -17.23 13.82 4.13
CA TRP A 619 -18.69 13.66 4.24
C TRP A 619 -19.46 14.90 3.75
N PRO A 620 -20.71 14.76 3.30
CA PRO A 620 -21.56 15.91 2.99
C PRO A 620 -22.01 16.64 4.26
N ASN A 621 -21.85 17.97 4.29
CA ASN A 621 -22.13 18.81 5.47
C ASN A 621 -23.58 18.74 6.00
N ALA A 622 -24.53 18.29 5.18
CA ALA A 622 -25.94 18.21 5.53
C ALA A 622 -26.31 16.89 6.22
N LEU A 623 -25.49 15.84 6.09
CA LEU A 623 -25.75 14.52 6.66
C LEU A 623 -25.20 14.40 8.08
N PHE A 624 -24.04 15.01 8.33
CA PHE A 624 -23.31 14.95 9.61
C PHE A 624 -22.70 16.29 9.97
N THR A 625 -22.65 16.56 11.26
CA THR A 625 -21.86 17.66 11.85
C THR A 625 -20.39 17.27 11.96
N ASP A 626 -19.49 18.27 11.96
CA ASP A 626 -18.05 18.07 12.16
C ASP A 626 -17.73 17.31 13.45
N ALA A 627 -18.52 17.53 14.51
CA ALA A 627 -18.35 16.85 15.79
C ALA A 627 -18.70 15.36 15.73
N GLU A 628 -19.72 14.97 14.96
CA GLU A 628 -20.15 13.58 14.81
C GLU A 628 -19.11 12.75 14.07
N VAL A 629 -18.59 13.28 12.96
CA VAL A 629 -17.55 12.57 12.18
C VAL A 629 -16.22 12.56 12.91
N ARG A 630 -15.85 13.64 13.60
CA ARG A 630 -14.68 13.66 14.48
C ARG A 630 -14.77 12.62 15.59
N ASP A 631 -15.92 12.48 16.25
CA ASP A 631 -16.12 11.45 17.28
C ASP A 631 -15.96 10.03 16.72
N LEU A 632 -16.52 9.75 15.54
CA LEU A 632 -16.33 8.45 14.88
C LEU A 632 -14.85 8.20 14.52
N ALA A 633 -14.19 9.21 13.95
CA ALA A 633 -12.79 9.12 13.54
C ALA A 633 -11.84 8.90 14.73
N GLU A 634 -12.04 9.63 15.83
CA GLU A 634 -11.30 9.45 17.08
C GLU A 634 -11.62 8.11 17.77
N THR A 635 -12.86 7.64 17.66
CA THR A 635 -13.26 6.30 18.13
C THR A 635 -12.52 5.22 17.36
N TRP A 636 -12.44 5.33 16.02
CA TRP A 636 -11.68 4.39 15.21
C TRP A 636 -10.21 4.34 15.60
N PHE A 637 -9.57 5.50 15.74
CA PHE A 637 -8.17 5.58 16.14
C PHE A 637 -7.92 4.99 17.53
N ARG A 638 -8.89 5.13 18.45
CA ARG A 638 -8.82 4.49 19.76
C ARG A 638 -8.87 2.96 19.66
N VAL A 639 -9.74 2.42 18.81
CA VAL A 639 -9.78 0.96 18.56
C VAL A 639 -8.48 0.48 17.92
N LEU A 640 -7.96 1.20 16.93
CA LEU A 640 -6.67 0.87 16.32
C LEU A 640 -5.51 0.92 17.32
N GLY A 641 -5.50 1.91 18.22
CA GLY A 641 -4.54 1.97 19.33
C GLY A 641 -4.67 0.78 20.30
N ALA A 642 -5.90 0.36 20.60
CA ALA A 642 -6.15 -0.83 21.41
C ALA A 642 -5.69 -2.12 20.70
N LEU A 643 -5.86 -2.23 19.37
CA LEU A 643 -5.38 -3.36 18.57
C LEU A 643 -3.86 -3.44 18.56
N ALA A 644 -3.18 -2.31 18.36
CA ALA A 644 -1.73 -2.22 18.45
C ALA A 644 -1.22 -2.69 19.82
N ALA A 645 -1.80 -2.15 20.90
CA ALA A 645 -1.44 -2.53 22.27
C ALA A 645 -1.73 -4.00 22.56
N HIS A 646 -2.85 -4.54 22.05
CA HIS A 646 -3.19 -5.94 22.18
C HIS A 646 -2.17 -6.82 21.45
N GLY A 647 -1.80 -6.50 20.21
CA GLY A 647 -0.83 -7.26 19.41
C GLY A 647 0.55 -7.40 20.05
N GLN A 648 0.95 -6.46 20.92
CA GLN A 648 2.21 -6.54 21.67
C GLN A 648 2.17 -7.54 22.85
N ARG A 649 0.99 -8.05 23.22
CA ARG A 649 0.88 -8.94 24.36
C ARG A 649 1.40 -10.35 24.03
N PRO A 650 2.05 -11.05 24.99
CA PRO A 650 2.54 -12.42 24.75
C PRO A 650 1.44 -13.45 24.45
N ASP A 651 0.20 -13.18 24.86
CA ASP A 651 -0.97 -14.03 24.67
C ASP A 651 -1.84 -13.63 23.46
N ALA A 652 -1.44 -12.60 22.71
CA ALA A 652 -2.17 -12.14 21.54
C ALA A 652 -1.92 -13.01 20.30
N GLY A 653 -2.84 -12.91 19.34
CA GLY A 653 -2.71 -13.55 18.05
C GLY A 653 -3.42 -14.90 17.90
N GLY A 654 -2.78 -15.75 17.11
CA GLY A 654 -3.19 -17.12 16.83
C GLY A 654 -3.81 -17.31 15.45
N HIS A 655 -3.83 -18.56 15.01
CA HIS A 655 -4.31 -18.95 13.69
C HIS A 655 -5.84 -18.94 13.58
N THR A 656 -6.31 -18.70 12.37
CA THR A 656 -7.69 -18.92 11.93
C THR A 656 -7.72 -20.00 10.84
N PRO A 657 -8.90 -20.55 10.48
CA PRO A 657 -9.00 -21.59 9.44
C PRO A 657 -8.29 -21.22 8.13
N SER A 658 -8.35 -19.95 7.69
CA SER A 658 -7.67 -19.49 6.47
C SER A 658 -6.12 -19.51 6.54
N ASP A 659 -5.52 -19.71 7.71
CA ASP A 659 -4.06 -19.83 7.87
C ASP A 659 -3.53 -21.25 7.68
N LEU A 660 -4.43 -22.24 7.74
CA LEU A 660 -4.06 -23.64 7.73
C LEU A 660 -4.53 -24.26 6.42
N SER A 661 -3.63 -25.00 5.76
CA SER A 661 -4.02 -25.86 4.65
C SER A 661 -5.04 -26.87 5.15
N LEU A 662 -6.31 -26.70 4.78
CA LEU A 662 -7.36 -27.64 5.15
C LEU A 662 -6.99 -29.01 4.58
N VAL A 663 -6.71 -29.97 5.46
CA VAL A 663 -6.62 -31.38 5.07
C VAL A 663 -8.04 -31.87 4.91
N GLU A 664 -8.49 -32.08 3.67
CA GLU A 664 -9.72 -32.82 3.43
C GLU A 664 -9.51 -34.26 3.93
N LEU A 665 -10.23 -34.62 5.00
CA LEU A 665 -10.32 -36.01 5.45
C LEU A 665 -11.22 -36.74 4.46
N SER A 666 -10.60 -37.44 3.51
CA SER A 666 -11.25 -38.34 2.55
C SER A 666 -11.91 -39.54 3.23
#